data_AF-A0A4V2UJY1-F1
#
_entry.id   AF-A0A4V2UJY1-F1
#
_cell.length_a   1.000
_cell.length_b   1.000
_cell.length_c   1.000
_cell.angle_alpha   90.00
_cell.angle_beta   90.00
_cell.angle_gamma   90.00
#
_symmetry.space_group_name_H-M   'P 1'
#
loop_
_entity.id
_entity.type
_entity.pdbx_description
1 polymer ?
#
loop_
_entity_poly.entity_id
_entity_poly.type
_entity_poly.pdbx_seq_one_letter_code
_entity_poly.pdbx_strand_id
1 'polypeptide(L)'
;MPNLPVLIFTGFHRSGTSACANMLNNAGLPLGKDLIQPHIANPRGYFEDMPAVQMHEKWLNDHGSNWQFHGEVEIHPKNSYGPAIKEYIAQRDRAGTAWGLKDPRLCLFLQAWNEALNGRGRFLFIIRSWQSCIESLYNRHSREITYLTNRSKSDLNLTFWKEPYRAASMWIEYNNRVIAFVRNNPHKCLLVTQKALFEGAPIIQLVNSLTNLDLNEATPHPFETKLINETASLNICLSLSNELKTKLDQTWNALLSLTAHKSTNESIEWQSNNPTSTSLSLISKNGTKQNISHESEETKTHQLKRLYLKGDGSGEKEYYKIYRDNLNRLPTNKLLSHYRFILSQCASTRMRLDLASRIIRHLEKINGIFIESGVDVELSFVPTLESQQTRLFPKNKGADKYRITGIARKCDWVITSDTFEPRTFITKLKQTITPQTIFLSLRDPFIAVSFFYEAVLPQLTSPFILITGSEDATIPNQVDKRWRCFNDNEKKIIQKILSSPNLIHWFAENLDDNNEPKLSPLPLGMVYPNYKDNCSIPIHSVPALSNRSHMVLCAHRERDGEQWITRKKVTQLAKNQWNSFCTILESEVLEEVFFNLCKTHKFVLCVEGGGLDPAPKAWHAIINGAIPIVKSSALDSCYKELPIAFIENWNEDTLSEKQLNLWIDKYTPFFEHADKRINILNKLGLEYWWNKIISKL
;
A
#
# COMPACT_ATOMS: atom_id res chain seq x y z
N MET A 1 -7.29 28.72 -44.82
CA MET A 1 -7.04 29.04 -43.40
C MET A 1 -5.56 28.84 -43.12
N PRO A 2 -4.93 29.58 -42.18
CA PRO A 2 -3.54 29.34 -41.83
C PRO A 2 -3.34 27.86 -41.47
N ASN A 3 -2.21 27.29 -41.91
CA ASN A 3 -1.87 25.89 -41.71
C ASN A 3 -1.43 25.67 -40.24
N LEU A 4 -2.38 25.85 -39.30
CA LEU A 4 -2.13 25.85 -37.87
C LEU A 4 -1.46 24.52 -37.45
N PRO A 5 -0.43 24.53 -36.58
CA PRO A 5 0.21 23.29 -36.15
C PRO A 5 -0.78 22.34 -35.47
N VAL A 6 -0.63 21.04 -35.74
CA VAL A 6 -1.40 19.98 -35.06
C VAL A 6 -0.43 18.97 -34.49
N LEU A 7 -0.55 18.73 -33.18
CA LEU A 7 0.18 17.67 -32.50
C LEU A 7 -0.75 16.47 -32.26
N ILE A 8 -0.50 15.38 -32.98
CA ILE A 8 -1.04 14.08 -32.65
C ILE A 8 -0.08 13.44 -31.65
N PHE A 9 -0.54 13.09 -30.46
CA PHE A 9 0.32 12.41 -29.51
C PHE A 9 -0.33 11.17 -28.93
N THR A 10 0.38 10.06 -28.99
CA THR A 10 -0.18 8.74 -28.72
C THR A 10 0.93 7.78 -28.27
N GLY A 11 0.60 6.50 -28.21
CA GLY A 11 1.41 5.43 -27.69
C GLY A 11 0.48 4.30 -27.28
N PHE A 12 1.05 3.11 -27.07
CA PHE A 12 0.26 2.02 -26.52
C PHE A 12 -0.47 2.44 -25.23
N HIS A 13 -1.59 1.77 -24.96
CA HIS A 13 -2.31 1.95 -23.71
C HIS A 13 -1.34 1.83 -22.53
N ARG A 14 -1.52 2.67 -21.50
CA ARG A 14 -0.72 2.62 -20.26
C ARG A 14 0.78 2.99 -20.40
N SER A 15 1.17 3.64 -21.50
CA SER A 15 2.54 4.16 -21.70
C SER A 15 2.80 5.52 -21.06
N GLY A 16 1.86 6.11 -20.31
CA GLY A 16 2.03 7.46 -19.74
C GLY A 16 1.55 8.60 -20.63
N THR A 17 0.78 8.30 -21.69
CA THR A 17 0.22 9.32 -22.61
C THR A 17 -0.67 10.35 -21.89
N SER A 18 -1.40 9.97 -20.84
CA SER A 18 -2.20 10.91 -20.05
C SER A 18 -1.35 11.82 -19.15
N ALA A 19 -0.21 11.35 -18.67
CA ALA A 19 0.75 12.17 -17.94
C ALA A 19 1.36 13.24 -18.86
N CYS A 20 1.78 12.83 -20.06
CA CYS A 20 2.23 13.74 -21.12
C CYS A 20 1.11 14.74 -21.51
N ALA A 21 -0.14 14.27 -21.66
CA ALA A 21 -1.28 15.13 -21.98
C ALA A 21 -1.50 16.23 -20.94
N ASN A 22 -1.45 15.88 -19.65
CA ASN A 22 -1.59 16.84 -18.56
C ASN A 22 -0.49 17.91 -18.62
N MET A 23 0.76 17.51 -18.85
CA MET A 23 1.89 18.42 -18.98
C MET A 23 1.74 19.37 -20.17
N LEU A 24 1.39 18.85 -21.36
CA LEU A 24 1.20 19.66 -22.56
C LEU A 24 0.00 20.60 -22.44
N ASN A 25 -1.10 20.14 -21.82
CA ASN A 25 -2.26 20.98 -21.55
C ASN A 25 -1.92 22.13 -20.59
N ASN A 26 -1.14 21.86 -19.54
CA ASN A 26 -0.67 22.90 -18.62
C ASN A 26 0.30 23.88 -19.30
N ALA A 27 1.04 23.42 -20.32
CA ALA A 27 1.90 24.25 -21.14
C ALA A 27 1.15 25.06 -22.22
N GLY A 28 -0.18 24.94 -22.29
CA GLY A 28 -1.04 25.74 -23.16
C GLY A 28 -1.58 25.01 -24.40
N LEU A 29 -1.35 23.70 -24.57
CA LEU A 29 -1.86 22.96 -25.72
C LEU A 29 -3.37 22.62 -25.56
N PRO A 30 -4.28 23.14 -26.42
CA PRO A 30 -5.69 22.79 -26.35
C PRO A 30 -5.96 21.35 -26.80
N LEU A 31 -6.54 20.52 -25.93
CA LEU A 31 -6.79 19.09 -26.20
C LEU A 31 -8.23 18.76 -26.64
N GLY A 32 -9.15 19.71 -26.54
CA GLY A 32 -10.58 19.52 -26.82
C GLY A 32 -11.42 20.08 -25.68
N LYS A 33 -12.75 20.09 -25.88
CA LYS A 33 -13.71 20.57 -24.87
C LYS A 33 -14.44 19.42 -24.17
N ASP A 34 -14.58 18.27 -24.84
CA ASP A 34 -15.31 17.12 -24.34
C ASP A 34 -14.35 15.97 -23.99
N LEU A 35 -13.54 16.18 -22.95
CA LEU A 35 -12.55 15.21 -22.55
C LEU A 35 -13.17 14.07 -21.73
N ILE A 36 -12.69 12.82 -21.94
CA ILE A 36 -13.03 11.67 -21.09
C ILE A 36 -12.82 12.03 -19.62
N GLN A 37 -13.89 11.85 -18.85
CA GLN A 37 -13.91 12.19 -17.43
C GLN A 37 -12.90 11.33 -16.62
N PRO A 38 -12.36 11.87 -15.53
CA PRO A 38 -11.53 11.11 -14.58
C PRO A 38 -12.18 9.81 -14.09
N HIS A 39 -11.34 8.84 -13.74
CA HIS A 39 -11.78 7.52 -13.25
C HIS A 39 -10.85 7.03 -12.14
N ILE A 40 -11.25 6.03 -11.34
CA ILE A 40 -10.33 5.37 -10.39
C ILE A 40 -9.04 4.87 -11.07
N ALA A 41 -9.20 4.41 -12.31
CA ALA A 41 -8.08 3.93 -13.11
C ALA A 41 -7.08 5.02 -13.53
N ASN A 42 -7.50 6.29 -13.44
CA ASN A 42 -6.71 7.47 -13.73
C ASN A 42 -7.40 8.74 -13.15
N PRO A 43 -7.08 9.12 -11.90
CA PRO A 43 -7.81 10.19 -11.21
C PRO A 43 -7.61 11.60 -11.78
N ARG A 44 -6.54 11.82 -12.56
CA ARG A 44 -6.25 13.12 -13.21
C ARG A 44 -6.94 13.26 -14.57
N GLY A 45 -7.73 12.28 -15.01
CA GLY A 45 -8.38 12.31 -16.32
C GLY A 45 -7.53 11.70 -17.43
N TYR A 46 -8.18 11.33 -18.53
CA TYR A 46 -7.52 10.65 -19.66
C TYR A 46 -7.02 11.60 -20.73
N PHE A 47 -7.59 12.83 -20.77
CA PHE A 47 -7.30 13.85 -21.78
C PHE A 47 -7.51 13.37 -23.22
N GLU A 48 -8.44 12.44 -23.40
CA GLU A 48 -8.90 11.95 -24.70
C GLU A 48 -10.16 12.71 -25.09
N ASP A 49 -10.22 13.26 -26.30
CA ASP A 49 -11.40 13.98 -26.79
C ASP A 49 -12.47 12.97 -27.24
N MET A 50 -13.65 13.03 -26.62
CA MET A 50 -14.70 12.02 -26.78
C MET A 50 -15.16 11.83 -28.23
N PRO A 51 -15.32 12.88 -29.07
CA PRO A 51 -15.69 12.69 -30.47
C PRO A 51 -14.66 11.86 -31.25
N ALA A 52 -13.37 12.04 -30.99
CA ALA A 52 -12.31 11.24 -31.61
C ALA A 52 -12.33 9.79 -31.09
N VAL A 53 -12.57 9.60 -29.79
CA VAL A 53 -12.68 8.26 -29.19
C VAL A 53 -13.83 7.48 -29.80
N GLN A 54 -15.03 8.08 -29.88
CA GLN A 54 -16.21 7.46 -30.47
C GLN A 54 -15.99 7.10 -31.94
N MET A 55 -15.31 7.97 -32.69
CA MET A 55 -14.94 7.71 -34.08
C MET A 55 -14.02 6.48 -34.20
N HIS A 56 -12.96 6.40 -33.40
CA HIS A 56 -12.06 5.24 -33.40
C HIS A 56 -12.74 3.94 -32.93
N GLU A 57 -13.58 4.02 -31.89
CA GLU A 57 -14.35 2.86 -31.42
C GLU A 57 -15.33 2.36 -32.47
N LYS A 58 -16.03 3.28 -33.15
CA LYS A 58 -16.93 2.93 -34.26
C LYS A 58 -16.19 2.15 -35.34
N TRP A 59 -15.02 2.63 -35.79
CA TRP A 59 -14.28 1.93 -36.85
C TRP A 59 -13.79 0.55 -36.42
N LEU A 60 -13.36 0.38 -35.17
CA LEU A 60 -13.00 -0.93 -34.63
C LEU A 60 -14.22 -1.86 -34.58
N ASN A 61 -15.36 -1.36 -34.11
CA ASN A 61 -16.61 -2.13 -34.04
C ASN A 61 -17.11 -2.52 -35.44
N ASP A 62 -16.99 -1.64 -36.44
CA ASP A 62 -17.35 -1.93 -37.84
C ASP A 62 -16.54 -3.09 -38.43
N HIS A 63 -15.36 -3.38 -37.86
CA HIS A 63 -14.50 -4.52 -38.20
C HIS A 63 -14.66 -5.71 -37.24
N GLY A 64 -15.65 -5.69 -36.34
CA GLY A 64 -15.85 -6.74 -35.35
C GLY A 64 -14.80 -6.79 -34.24
N SER A 65 -14.04 -5.71 -34.04
CA SER A 65 -13.03 -5.56 -32.99
C SER A 65 -13.42 -4.45 -32.00
N ASN A 66 -12.51 -4.11 -31.09
CA ASN A 66 -12.65 -3.03 -30.12
C ASN A 66 -11.26 -2.50 -29.71
N TRP A 67 -11.17 -1.71 -28.65
CA TRP A 67 -9.90 -1.14 -28.17
C TRP A 67 -8.86 -2.20 -27.74
N GLN A 68 -9.25 -3.46 -27.56
CA GLN A 68 -8.37 -4.62 -27.34
C GLN A 68 -7.85 -5.26 -28.64
N PHE A 69 -7.89 -4.53 -29.75
CA PHE A 69 -7.35 -4.96 -31.03
C PHE A 69 -5.93 -5.54 -30.89
N HIS A 70 -5.75 -6.74 -31.42
CA HIS A 70 -4.55 -7.57 -31.28
C HIS A 70 -4.25 -8.38 -32.55
N GLY A 71 -4.73 -7.90 -33.71
CA GLY A 71 -4.45 -8.49 -35.02
C GLY A 71 -5.44 -9.57 -35.43
N GLU A 72 -6.58 -9.66 -34.74
CA GLU A 72 -7.63 -10.64 -35.02
C GLU A 72 -8.41 -10.38 -36.32
N VAL A 73 -8.38 -9.13 -36.79
CA VAL A 73 -9.04 -8.70 -38.02
C VAL A 73 -8.12 -7.75 -38.78
N GLU A 74 -8.28 -7.70 -40.09
CA GLU A 74 -7.54 -6.75 -40.91
C GLU A 74 -8.26 -5.39 -40.88
N ILE A 75 -7.62 -4.38 -40.28
CA ILE A 75 -8.11 -3.01 -40.31
C ILE A 75 -7.59 -2.36 -41.59
N HIS A 76 -8.35 -2.48 -42.67
CA HIS A 76 -8.07 -1.74 -43.89
C HIS A 76 -8.67 -0.34 -43.78
N PRO A 77 -7.88 0.73 -43.90
CA PRO A 77 -8.42 2.01 -44.30
C PRO A 77 -8.85 1.89 -45.76
N LYS A 78 -10.08 1.44 -46.01
CA LYS A 78 -10.76 1.88 -47.23
C LYS A 78 -10.79 3.42 -47.18
N ASN A 79 -10.86 4.09 -48.31
CA ASN A 79 -10.96 5.56 -48.45
C ASN A 79 -12.10 6.24 -47.62
N SER A 80 -12.80 5.50 -46.77
CA SER A 80 -13.94 5.85 -45.93
C SER A 80 -13.62 6.60 -44.63
N TYR A 81 -12.39 6.58 -44.09
CA TYR A 81 -12.08 7.31 -42.83
C TYR A 81 -11.79 8.79 -43.04
N GLY A 82 -11.18 9.14 -44.18
CA GLY A 82 -10.73 10.51 -44.48
C GLY A 82 -11.81 11.59 -44.32
N PRO A 83 -13.06 11.40 -44.80
CA PRO A 83 -14.13 12.39 -44.63
C PRO A 83 -14.43 12.71 -43.16
N ALA A 84 -14.55 11.71 -42.30
CA ALA A 84 -14.84 11.91 -40.88
C ALA A 84 -13.67 12.60 -40.14
N ILE A 85 -12.42 12.24 -40.47
CA ILE A 85 -11.25 12.92 -39.91
C ILE A 85 -11.21 14.39 -40.36
N LYS A 86 -11.48 14.67 -41.64
CA LYS A 86 -11.51 16.04 -42.17
C LYS A 86 -12.60 16.88 -41.52
N GLU A 87 -13.78 16.30 -41.27
CA GLU A 87 -14.85 16.96 -40.54
C GLU A 87 -14.43 17.31 -39.11
N TYR A 88 -13.84 16.34 -38.39
CA TYR A 88 -13.30 16.58 -37.05
C TYR A 88 -12.23 17.69 -37.05
N ILE A 89 -11.27 17.65 -37.99
CA ILE A 89 -10.24 18.68 -38.16
C ILE A 89 -10.89 20.05 -38.41
N ALA A 90 -11.87 20.13 -39.31
CA ALA A 90 -12.56 21.37 -39.62
C ALA A 90 -13.27 21.95 -38.37
N GLN A 91 -13.84 21.11 -37.51
CA GLN A 91 -14.44 21.55 -36.26
C GLN A 91 -13.40 22.08 -35.27
N ARG A 92 -12.25 21.41 -35.13
CA ARG A 92 -11.14 21.86 -34.25
C ARG A 92 -10.51 23.16 -34.76
N ASP A 93 -10.34 23.31 -36.08
CA ASP A 93 -9.74 24.48 -36.72
C ASP A 93 -10.60 25.74 -36.58
N ARG A 94 -11.92 25.63 -36.35
CA ARG A 94 -12.80 26.79 -36.05
C ARG A 94 -12.37 27.56 -34.79
N ALA A 95 -11.63 26.92 -33.88
CA ALA A 95 -11.10 27.59 -32.70
C ALA A 95 -9.99 28.62 -33.02
N GLY A 96 -9.41 28.57 -34.23
CA GLY A 96 -8.41 29.54 -34.70
C GLY A 96 -7.03 29.40 -34.03
N THR A 97 -6.81 28.33 -33.26
CA THR A 97 -5.55 28.07 -32.55
C THR A 97 -4.99 26.70 -32.86
N ALA A 98 -3.70 26.52 -32.64
CA ALA A 98 -3.06 25.20 -32.71
C ALA A 98 -3.67 24.25 -31.67
N TRP A 99 -3.69 22.96 -31.96
CA TRP A 99 -4.36 22.00 -31.09
C TRP A 99 -3.69 20.63 -31.07
N GLY A 100 -3.94 19.91 -29.97
CA GLY A 100 -3.47 18.55 -29.76
C GLY A 100 -4.61 17.53 -29.75
N LEU A 101 -4.33 16.31 -30.18
CA LEU A 101 -5.22 15.17 -30.00
C LEU A 101 -4.45 13.99 -29.44
N LYS A 102 -4.99 13.40 -28.37
CA LYS A 102 -4.50 12.18 -27.77
C LYS A 102 -5.57 11.14 -27.68
N ASP A 103 -5.18 9.94 -28.05
CA ASP A 103 -5.94 8.71 -27.91
C ASP A 103 -4.99 7.54 -28.22
N PRO A 104 -4.83 6.54 -27.32
CA PRO A 104 -4.01 5.36 -27.63
C PRO A 104 -4.40 4.64 -28.93
N ARG A 105 -5.69 4.66 -29.30
CA ARG A 105 -6.21 4.05 -30.53
C ARG A 105 -5.73 4.76 -31.81
N LEU A 106 -5.20 5.98 -31.72
CA LEU A 106 -4.57 6.66 -32.87
C LEU A 106 -3.46 5.83 -33.49
N CYS A 107 -2.73 5.01 -32.70
CA CYS A 107 -1.74 4.08 -33.24
C CYS A 107 -2.29 3.20 -34.36
N LEU A 108 -3.58 2.87 -34.33
CA LEU A 108 -4.24 2.02 -35.33
C LEU A 108 -4.60 2.76 -36.62
N PHE A 109 -4.61 4.11 -36.60
CA PHE A 109 -5.14 4.95 -37.68
C PHE A 109 -4.15 6.05 -38.12
N LEU A 110 -2.86 5.94 -37.76
CA LEU A 110 -1.85 6.98 -37.99
C LEU A 110 -1.77 7.46 -39.43
N GLN A 111 -1.82 6.52 -40.39
CA GLN A 111 -1.73 6.86 -41.81
C GLN A 111 -2.91 7.71 -42.29
N ALA A 112 -4.14 7.35 -41.91
CA ALA A 112 -5.34 8.10 -42.26
C ALA A 112 -5.31 9.53 -41.68
N TRP A 113 -4.82 9.69 -40.45
CA TRP A 113 -4.61 11.00 -39.83
C TRP A 113 -3.52 11.82 -40.54
N ASN A 114 -2.39 11.21 -40.88
CA ASN A 114 -1.30 11.89 -41.61
C ASN A 114 -1.74 12.39 -42.98
N GLU A 115 -2.51 11.59 -43.71
CA GLU A 115 -3.10 11.97 -45.00
C GLU A 115 -4.10 13.12 -44.85
N ALA A 116 -5.02 13.02 -43.88
CA ALA A 116 -6.04 14.05 -43.65
C ALA A 116 -5.46 15.38 -43.17
N LEU A 117 -4.35 15.35 -42.41
CA LEU A 117 -3.64 16.54 -41.94
C LEU A 117 -2.76 17.21 -43.01
N ASN A 118 -2.65 16.62 -44.20
CA ASN A 118 -2.00 17.22 -45.38
C ASN A 118 -0.63 17.88 -45.08
N GLY A 119 0.24 17.16 -44.36
CA GLY A 119 1.62 17.59 -44.07
C GLY A 119 1.82 18.48 -42.84
N ARG A 120 0.74 19.04 -42.25
CA ARG A 120 0.84 19.92 -41.08
C ARG A 120 0.90 19.18 -39.74
N GLY A 121 0.54 17.90 -39.74
CA GLY A 121 0.59 17.04 -38.55
C GLY A 121 2.01 16.74 -38.09
N ARG A 122 2.22 16.76 -36.78
CA ARG A 122 3.41 16.25 -36.10
C ARG A 122 3.00 15.23 -35.06
N PHE A 123 3.88 14.26 -34.80
CA PHE A 123 3.52 13.06 -34.05
C PHE A 123 4.48 12.84 -32.88
N LEU A 124 3.95 12.82 -31.66
CA LEU A 124 4.69 12.49 -30.45
C LEU A 124 4.24 11.12 -29.94
N PHE A 125 5.19 10.20 -29.77
CA PHE A 125 4.92 8.86 -29.27
C PHE A 125 5.57 8.65 -27.92
N ILE A 126 4.76 8.35 -26.90
CA ILE A 126 5.26 7.92 -25.60
C ILE A 126 5.24 6.39 -25.56
N ILE A 127 6.43 5.79 -25.46
CA ILE A 127 6.62 4.35 -25.48
C ILE A 127 6.99 3.82 -24.11
N ARG A 128 6.64 2.57 -23.83
CA ARG A 128 6.93 1.90 -22.57
C ARG A 128 7.15 0.41 -22.82
N SER A 129 8.03 -0.19 -22.05
CA SER A 129 8.32 -1.62 -22.09
C SER A 129 7.04 -2.45 -21.98
N TRP A 130 7.01 -3.57 -22.70
CA TRP A 130 5.83 -4.43 -22.75
C TRP A 130 5.48 -4.98 -21.37
N GLN A 131 6.48 -5.32 -20.56
CA GLN A 131 6.34 -5.86 -19.21
C GLN A 131 5.50 -4.91 -18.34
N SER A 132 5.89 -3.63 -18.31
CA SER A 132 5.21 -2.63 -17.48
C SER A 132 3.85 -2.22 -18.04
N CYS A 133 3.68 -2.24 -19.37
CA CYS A 133 2.38 -2.01 -20.00
C CYS A 133 1.37 -3.10 -19.64
N ILE A 134 1.75 -4.38 -19.76
CA ILE A 134 0.89 -5.52 -19.42
C ILE A 134 0.57 -5.51 -17.92
N GLU A 135 1.58 -5.31 -17.05
CA GLU A 135 1.37 -5.19 -15.60
C GLU A 135 0.41 -4.04 -15.25
N SER A 136 0.51 -2.90 -15.96
CA SER A 136 -0.42 -1.78 -15.76
C SER A 136 -1.85 -2.07 -16.24
N LEU A 137 -2.01 -2.81 -17.35
CA LEU A 137 -3.32 -3.28 -17.80
C LEU A 137 -3.92 -4.24 -16.77
N TYR A 138 -3.17 -5.24 -16.32
CA TYR A 138 -3.66 -6.21 -15.34
C TYR A 138 -4.08 -5.52 -14.05
N ASN A 139 -3.26 -4.60 -13.51
CA ASN A 139 -3.63 -3.83 -12.32
C ASN A 139 -4.88 -2.97 -12.52
N ARG A 140 -5.09 -2.40 -13.70
CA ARG A 140 -6.31 -1.66 -14.02
C ARG A 140 -7.51 -2.59 -13.99
N HIS A 141 -7.50 -3.64 -14.81
CA HIS A 141 -8.67 -4.50 -15.01
C HIS A 141 -8.99 -5.35 -13.78
N SER A 142 -7.99 -5.81 -13.02
CA SER A 142 -8.24 -6.52 -11.77
C SER A 142 -8.93 -5.63 -10.74
N ARG A 143 -8.65 -4.33 -10.76
CA ARG A 143 -9.28 -3.36 -9.85
C ARG A 143 -10.72 -3.09 -10.25
N GLU A 144 -11.01 -3.00 -11.54
CA GLU A 144 -12.39 -2.88 -12.03
C GLU A 144 -13.22 -4.12 -11.65
N ILE A 145 -12.62 -5.32 -11.77
CA ILE A 145 -13.22 -6.58 -11.33
C ILE A 145 -13.48 -6.59 -9.82
N THR A 146 -12.49 -6.18 -9.02
CA THR A 146 -12.59 -6.24 -7.55
C THR A 146 -13.59 -5.22 -7.01
N TYR A 147 -13.60 -4.01 -7.56
CA TYR A 147 -14.49 -2.95 -7.10
C TYR A 147 -15.82 -2.92 -7.85
N LEU A 148 -16.05 -3.92 -8.71
CA LEU A 148 -17.28 -4.13 -9.47
C LEU A 148 -17.72 -2.88 -10.25
N THR A 149 -16.77 -2.17 -10.85
CA THR A 149 -17.06 -0.97 -11.65
C THR A 149 -17.55 -1.36 -13.05
N ASN A 150 -18.45 -0.55 -13.62
CA ASN A 150 -19.19 -0.84 -14.86
C ASN A 150 -18.55 -0.20 -16.11
N ARG A 151 -17.34 0.35 -16.00
CA ARG A 151 -16.68 1.11 -17.07
C ARG A 151 -16.42 0.31 -18.35
N SER A 152 -16.23 -0.99 -18.24
CA SER A 152 -16.23 -1.91 -19.37
C SER A 152 -17.08 -3.09 -19.00
N LYS A 153 -18.00 -3.48 -19.91
CA LYS A 153 -18.83 -4.68 -19.79
C LYS A 153 -18.00 -5.81 -19.15
N SER A 154 -18.52 -6.45 -18.11
CA SER A 154 -17.79 -7.35 -17.20
C SER A 154 -16.86 -8.35 -17.92
N ASP A 155 -17.28 -8.85 -19.08
CA ASP A 155 -16.50 -9.79 -19.90
C ASP A 155 -15.18 -9.22 -20.46
N LEU A 156 -15.14 -7.94 -20.84
CA LEU A 156 -13.93 -7.30 -21.41
C LEU A 156 -12.80 -7.18 -20.39
N ASN A 157 -13.14 -6.92 -19.12
CA ASN A 157 -12.16 -6.88 -18.05
C ASN A 157 -11.49 -8.25 -17.85
N LEU A 158 -12.28 -9.32 -17.95
CA LEU A 158 -11.83 -10.69 -17.70
C LEU A 158 -11.05 -11.30 -18.86
N THR A 159 -11.12 -10.71 -20.06
CA THR A 159 -10.53 -11.28 -21.28
C THR A 159 -9.03 -11.49 -21.14
N PHE A 160 -8.29 -10.62 -20.43
CA PHE A 160 -6.85 -10.79 -20.19
C PHE A 160 -6.47 -12.05 -19.42
N TRP A 161 -7.35 -12.58 -18.57
CA TRP A 161 -7.11 -13.82 -17.83
C TRP A 161 -7.72 -15.05 -18.52
N LYS A 162 -8.67 -14.86 -19.44
CA LYS A 162 -9.16 -15.88 -20.39
C LYS A 162 -8.18 -16.11 -21.54
N GLU A 163 -7.45 -15.09 -21.93
CA GLU A 163 -6.54 -15.10 -23.08
C GLU A 163 -5.21 -14.43 -22.70
N PRO A 164 -4.25 -15.19 -22.12
CA PRO A 164 -3.01 -14.63 -21.58
C PRO A 164 -2.16 -13.89 -22.63
N TYR A 165 -2.26 -14.28 -23.90
CA TYR A 165 -1.54 -13.64 -25.01
C TYR A 165 -2.11 -12.27 -25.37
N ARG A 166 -3.35 -11.95 -24.97
CA ARG A 166 -4.09 -10.80 -25.52
C ARG A 166 -3.38 -9.47 -25.30
N ALA A 167 -2.97 -9.17 -24.07
CA ALA A 167 -2.28 -7.91 -23.78
C ALA A 167 -0.94 -7.78 -24.53
N ALA A 168 -0.21 -8.89 -24.69
CA ALA A 168 1.04 -8.94 -25.44
C ALA A 168 0.81 -8.70 -26.94
N SER A 169 -0.16 -9.39 -27.54
CA SER A 169 -0.51 -9.21 -28.95
C SER A 169 -1.03 -7.79 -29.22
N MET A 170 -1.85 -7.22 -28.34
CA MET A 170 -2.24 -5.80 -28.42
C MET A 170 -1.02 -4.88 -28.44
N TRP A 171 -0.08 -5.10 -27.51
CA TRP A 171 1.13 -4.27 -27.42
C TRP A 171 1.97 -4.35 -28.70
N ILE A 172 2.15 -5.55 -29.26
CA ILE A 172 2.85 -5.74 -30.53
C ILE A 172 2.15 -4.98 -31.66
N GLU A 173 0.85 -5.17 -31.82
CA GLU A 173 0.09 -4.63 -32.96
C GLU A 173 0.03 -3.11 -32.98
N TYR A 174 -0.15 -2.49 -31.82
CA TYR A 174 -0.13 -1.04 -31.71
C TYR A 174 1.27 -0.49 -32.01
N ASN A 175 2.30 -1.10 -31.45
CA ASN A 175 3.67 -0.59 -31.61
C ASN A 175 4.27 -0.89 -32.98
N ASN A 176 3.88 -1.98 -33.64
CA ASN A 176 4.27 -2.26 -35.02
C ASN A 176 3.76 -1.16 -35.97
N ARG A 177 2.54 -0.65 -35.74
CA ARG A 177 2.01 0.49 -36.50
C ARG A 177 2.76 1.79 -36.22
N VAL A 178 3.15 2.02 -34.97
CA VAL A 178 4.03 3.15 -34.61
C VAL A 178 5.37 3.03 -35.33
N ILE A 179 6.04 1.87 -35.26
CA ILE A 179 7.32 1.60 -35.92
C ILE A 179 7.21 1.85 -37.43
N ALA A 180 6.20 1.27 -38.09
CA ALA A 180 5.99 1.43 -39.52
C ALA A 180 5.78 2.90 -39.90
N PHE A 181 4.95 3.62 -39.12
CA PHE A 181 4.66 5.03 -39.36
C PHE A 181 5.91 5.91 -39.20
N VAL A 182 6.68 5.71 -38.13
CA VAL A 182 7.89 6.48 -37.82
C VAL A 182 8.97 6.26 -38.88
N ARG A 183 9.18 5.01 -39.32
CA ARG A 183 10.12 4.70 -40.40
C ARG A 183 9.77 5.41 -41.71
N ASN A 184 8.47 5.54 -42.01
CA ASN A 184 7.99 6.20 -43.22
C ASN A 184 7.92 7.73 -43.09
N ASN A 185 7.94 8.29 -41.88
CA ASN A 185 7.76 9.72 -41.61
C ASN A 185 8.73 10.26 -40.54
N PRO A 186 10.05 10.01 -40.61
CA PRO A 186 10.98 10.29 -39.51
C PRO A 186 11.00 11.77 -39.11
N HIS A 187 10.98 12.68 -40.09
CA HIS A 187 11.02 14.13 -39.85
C HIS A 187 9.74 14.71 -39.21
N LYS A 188 8.68 13.93 -39.08
CA LYS A 188 7.42 14.35 -38.44
C LYS A 188 7.25 13.79 -37.04
N CYS A 189 8.14 12.90 -36.59
CA CYS A 189 7.93 12.06 -35.41
C CYS A 189 8.96 12.37 -34.30
N LEU A 190 8.48 12.33 -33.06
CA LEU A 190 9.31 12.33 -31.86
C LEU A 190 8.91 11.15 -30.97
N LEU A 191 9.85 10.28 -30.65
CA LEU A 191 9.65 9.12 -29.78
C LEU A 191 10.37 9.35 -28.46
N VAL A 192 9.67 9.16 -27.36
CA VAL A 192 10.22 9.31 -26.01
C VAL A 192 9.77 8.16 -25.11
N THR A 193 10.69 7.59 -24.33
CA THR A 193 10.29 6.59 -23.34
C THR A 193 9.54 7.24 -22.18
N GLN A 194 8.61 6.49 -21.59
CA GLN A 194 7.91 6.93 -20.39
C GLN A 194 8.89 7.27 -19.26
N LYS A 195 9.97 6.49 -19.12
CA LYS A 195 10.94 6.69 -18.06
C LYS A 195 11.66 8.02 -18.24
N ALA A 196 12.14 8.33 -19.45
CA ALA A 196 12.71 9.63 -19.77
C ALA A 196 11.72 10.78 -19.53
N LEU A 197 10.45 10.61 -19.91
CA LEU A 197 9.39 11.57 -19.61
C LEU A 197 9.28 11.87 -18.11
N PHE A 198 9.41 10.87 -17.24
CA PHE A 198 9.28 11.05 -15.79
C PHE A 198 10.58 11.49 -15.12
N GLU A 199 11.73 11.30 -15.79
CA GLU A 199 13.05 11.78 -15.36
C GLU A 199 13.33 13.23 -15.76
N GLY A 200 12.39 13.93 -16.42
CA GLY A 200 12.55 15.33 -16.78
C GLY A 200 13.02 15.59 -18.20
N ALA A 201 12.79 14.67 -19.15
CA ALA A 201 13.07 14.95 -20.55
C ALA A 201 12.40 16.28 -21.00
N PRO A 202 13.07 17.12 -21.82
CA PRO A 202 12.60 18.46 -22.18
C PRO A 202 11.52 18.40 -23.26
N ILE A 203 10.42 17.68 -23.00
CA ILE A 203 9.37 17.37 -23.99
C ILE A 203 8.76 18.64 -24.60
N ILE A 204 8.51 19.68 -23.79
CA ILE A 204 7.88 20.91 -24.27
C ILE A 204 8.78 21.58 -25.30
N GLN A 205 10.07 21.74 -25.00
CA GLN A 205 11.07 22.28 -25.91
C GLN A 205 11.21 21.43 -27.19
N LEU A 206 11.25 20.09 -27.05
CA LEU A 206 11.34 19.18 -28.20
C LEU A 206 10.10 19.26 -29.08
N VAL A 207 8.91 19.41 -28.49
CA VAL A 207 7.66 19.62 -29.21
C VAL A 207 7.66 20.98 -29.91
N ASN A 208 8.06 22.06 -29.25
CA ASN A 208 8.21 23.40 -29.85
C ASN A 208 9.26 23.43 -30.97
N SER A 209 10.21 22.49 -30.99
CA SER A 209 11.20 22.36 -32.07
C SER A 209 10.68 21.52 -33.24
N LEU A 210 9.92 20.46 -32.95
CA LEU A 210 9.32 19.57 -33.95
C LEU A 210 8.12 20.23 -34.66
N THR A 211 7.39 21.03 -33.90
CA THR A 211 6.20 21.76 -34.31
C THR A 211 6.51 23.25 -34.31
N ASN A 212 5.68 24.09 -34.93
CA ASN A 212 5.75 25.54 -34.70
C ASN A 212 4.78 25.95 -33.58
N LEU A 213 4.69 25.15 -32.52
CA LEU A 213 3.91 25.49 -31.31
C LEU A 213 4.75 26.39 -30.41
N ASP A 214 4.08 27.32 -29.72
CA ASP A 214 4.67 28.23 -28.73
C ASP A 214 4.19 27.82 -27.33
N LEU A 215 4.50 26.57 -26.93
CA LEU A 215 4.12 26.07 -25.59
C LEU A 215 5.05 26.65 -24.52
N ASN A 216 4.50 26.93 -23.34
CA ASN A 216 5.26 27.52 -22.24
C ASN A 216 6.31 26.55 -21.67
N GLU A 217 7.58 26.76 -21.99
CA GLU A 217 8.71 25.95 -21.53
C GLU A 217 8.98 26.08 -20.02
N ALA A 218 8.51 27.15 -19.36
CA ALA A 218 8.61 27.33 -17.92
C ALA A 218 7.59 26.49 -17.12
N THR A 219 6.75 25.70 -17.81
CA THR A 219 5.75 24.84 -17.16
C THR A 219 6.44 23.82 -16.23
N PRO A 220 6.10 23.77 -14.94
CA PRO A 220 6.73 22.85 -14.00
C PRO A 220 6.54 21.38 -14.41
N HIS A 221 7.59 20.60 -14.25
CA HIS A 221 7.54 19.16 -14.45
C HIS A 221 6.60 18.50 -13.42
N PRO A 222 5.44 17.96 -13.83
CA PRO A 222 4.36 17.62 -12.88
C PRO A 222 4.46 16.20 -12.32
N PHE A 223 5.53 15.45 -12.62
CA PHE A 223 5.64 14.03 -12.26
C PHE A 223 6.43 13.84 -10.97
N GLU A 224 5.86 13.02 -10.08
CA GLU A 224 6.54 12.52 -8.89
C GLU A 224 7.26 11.22 -9.25
N THR A 225 8.50 11.06 -8.80
CA THR A 225 9.36 9.88 -9.08
C THR A 225 8.68 8.55 -8.70
N LYS A 226 7.82 8.56 -7.67
CA LYS A 226 7.03 7.40 -7.22
C LYS A 226 6.02 6.84 -8.25
N LEU A 227 5.79 7.54 -9.36
CA LEU A 227 4.88 7.10 -10.44
C LEU A 227 5.56 6.14 -11.43
N ILE A 228 6.89 6.02 -11.40
CA ILE A 228 7.63 5.03 -12.19
C ILE A 228 7.45 3.66 -11.52
N ASN A 229 6.91 2.69 -12.27
CA ASN A 229 6.90 1.29 -11.84
C ASN A 229 7.93 0.52 -12.67
N GLU A 230 9.04 0.17 -12.04
CA GLU A 230 10.19 -0.54 -12.64
C GLU A 230 10.08 -2.06 -12.48
N THR A 231 8.92 -2.55 -12.04
CA THR A 231 8.72 -3.96 -11.70
C THR A 231 7.53 -4.54 -12.44
N ALA A 232 7.63 -5.83 -12.77
CA ALA A 232 6.52 -6.59 -13.37
C ALA A 232 6.41 -7.98 -12.72
N SER A 233 5.19 -8.52 -12.66
CA SER A 233 4.99 -9.86 -12.11
C SER A 233 5.62 -10.94 -13.00
N LEU A 234 6.40 -11.85 -12.40
CA LEU A 234 6.96 -13.01 -13.10
C LEU A 234 5.87 -13.89 -13.76
N ASN A 235 4.65 -13.88 -13.23
CA ASN A 235 3.51 -14.61 -13.82
C ASN A 235 3.18 -14.14 -15.24
N ILE A 236 3.42 -12.86 -15.57
CA ILE A 236 3.27 -12.35 -16.93
C ILE A 236 4.24 -13.09 -17.84
N CYS A 237 5.54 -13.08 -17.53
CA CYS A 237 6.57 -13.75 -18.31
C CYS A 237 6.28 -15.25 -18.49
N LEU A 238 5.89 -15.91 -17.39
CA LEU A 238 5.62 -17.34 -17.37
C LEU A 238 4.32 -17.73 -18.09
N SER A 239 3.41 -16.79 -18.35
CA SER A 239 2.15 -17.06 -19.06
C SER A 239 2.27 -16.99 -20.58
N LEU A 240 3.37 -16.43 -21.11
CA LEU A 240 3.57 -16.18 -22.54
C LEU A 240 4.50 -17.24 -23.17
N SER A 241 4.24 -17.59 -24.44
CA SER A 241 5.11 -18.48 -25.20
C SER A 241 6.48 -17.84 -25.48
N ASN A 242 7.50 -18.66 -25.71
CA ASN A 242 8.83 -18.16 -26.06
C ASN A 242 8.80 -17.34 -27.36
N GLU A 243 8.06 -17.79 -28.37
CA GLU A 243 7.89 -17.05 -29.62
C GLU A 243 7.31 -15.64 -29.41
N LEU A 244 6.26 -15.53 -28.58
CA LEU A 244 5.62 -14.25 -28.32
C LEU A 244 6.55 -13.30 -27.54
N LYS A 245 7.31 -13.83 -26.57
CA LYS A 245 8.33 -13.05 -25.86
C LYS A 245 9.43 -12.55 -26.80
N THR A 246 9.92 -13.39 -27.70
CA THR A 246 10.89 -12.98 -28.72
C THR A 246 10.34 -11.85 -29.58
N LYS A 247 9.08 -11.94 -30.04
CA LYS A 247 8.43 -10.86 -30.81
C LYS A 247 8.31 -9.57 -29.99
N LEU A 248 7.90 -9.66 -28.72
CA LEU A 248 7.81 -8.50 -27.82
C LEU A 248 9.16 -7.80 -27.65
N ASP A 249 10.23 -8.56 -27.40
CA ASP A 249 11.58 -8.01 -27.21
C ASP A 249 12.14 -7.41 -28.51
N GLN A 250 11.88 -8.05 -29.65
CA GLN A 250 12.24 -7.51 -30.97
C GLN A 250 11.52 -6.18 -31.26
N THR A 251 10.20 -6.10 -31.03
CA THR A 251 9.42 -4.87 -31.20
C THR A 251 9.89 -3.80 -30.22
N TRP A 252 10.23 -4.14 -28.97
CA TRP A 252 10.77 -3.19 -27.99
C TRP A 252 12.13 -2.61 -28.42
N ASN A 253 13.04 -3.47 -28.86
CA ASN A 253 14.36 -3.05 -29.36
C ASN A 253 14.22 -2.16 -30.61
N ALA A 254 13.28 -2.48 -31.51
CA ALA A 254 12.99 -1.64 -32.67
C ALA A 254 12.48 -0.25 -32.26
N LEU A 255 11.56 -0.16 -31.29
CA LEU A 255 11.13 1.13 -30.74
C LEU A 255 12.30 1.92 -30.13
N LEU A 256 13.12 1.27 -29.29
CA LEU A 256 14.27 1.91 -28.64
C LEU A 256 15.30 2.45 -29.67
N SER A 257 15.47 1.75 -30.79
CA SER A 257 16.35 2.21 -31.89
C SER A 257 15.84 3.47 -32.61
N LEU A 258 14.53 3.71 -32.58
CA LEU A 258 13.87 4.87 -33.19
C LEU A 258 13.64 6.01 -32.19
N THR A 259 14.01 5.81 -30.93
CA THR A 259 13.68 6.73 -29.84
C THR A 259 14.69 7.88 -29.77
N ALA A 260 14.17 9.10 -29.74
CA ALA A 260 15.00 10.30 -29.66
C ALA A 260 15.49 10.58 -28.23
N HIS A 261 14.66 10.29 -27.22
CA HIS A 261 15.01 10.45 -25.80
C HIS A 261 14.58 9.23 -24.99
N LYS A 262 15.54 8.63 -24.27
CA LYS A 262 15.34 7.45 -23.43
C LYS A 262 16.12 7.60 -22.12
N SER A 263 15.69 6.87 -21.10
CA SER A 263 16.42 6.77 -19.84
C SER A 263 17.75 6.04 -20.05
N THR A 264 18.68 6.22 -19.12
CA THR A 264 19.93 5.47 -19.07
C THR A 264 19.70 3.97 -18.88
N ASN A 265 18.63 3.60 -18.18
CA ASN A 265 18.26 2.21 -17.97
C ASN A 265 16.76 1.96 -18.17
N GLU A 266 16.42 1.26 -19.24
CA GLU A 266 15.05 0.87 -19.60
C GLU A 266 14.67 -0.56 -19.12
N SER A 267 15.53 -1.22 -18.33
CA SER A 267 15.26 -2.57 -17.84
C SER A 267 14.12 -2.62 -16.82
N ILE A 268 13.39 -3.73 -16.80
CA ILE A 268 12.33 -4.01 -15.81
C ILE A 268 12.73 -5.19 -14.95
N GLU A 269 12.57 -5.05 -13.64
CA GLU A 269 12.82 -6.12 -12.68
C GLU A 269 11.59 -7.04 -12.55
N TRP A 270 11.84 -8.36 -12.56
CA TRP A 270 10.79 -9.35 -12.34
C TRP A 270 10.59 -9.58 -10.85
N GLN A 271 9.36 -9.45 -10.39
CA GLN A 271 8.98 -9.79 -9.03
C GLN A 271 8.25 -11.13 -9.00
N SER A 272 8.77 -12.05 -8.18
CA SER A 272 8.05 -13.27 -7.80
C SER A 272 6.91 -12.90 -6.85
N ASN A 273 5.78 -12.52 -7.42
CA ASN A 273 4.51 -12.47 -6.69
C ASN A 273 3.98 -13.90 -6.56
N ASN A 274 4.73 -14.76 -5.86
CA ASN A 274 4.19 -16.02 -5.40
C ASN A 274 3.34 -15.67 -4.18
N PRO A 275 2.00 -15.68 -4.26
CA PRO A 275 1.23 -15.70 -3.04
C PRO A 275 1.74 -16.85 -2.16
N THR A 276 1.77 -16.64 -0.84
CA THR A 276 1.88 -17.76 0.09
C THR A 276 0.82 -18.78 -0.30
N SER A 277 1.17 -20.08 -0.23
CA SER A 277 0.43 -21.23 -0.79
C SER A 277 -1.08 -21.27 -0.48
N THR A 278 -1.52 -20.49 0.48
CA THR A 278 -2.84 -20.35 1.07
C THR A 278 -3.76 -19.42 0.29
N SER A 279 -3.26 -18.38 -0.39
CA SER A 279 -4.13 -17.60 -1.29
C SER A 279 -4.70 -18.42 -2.45
N LEU A 280 -4.10 -19.58 -2.75
CA LEU A 280 -4.50 -20.50 -3.82
C LEU A 280 -5.68 -21.40 -3.45
N SER A 281 -5.82 -21.80 -2.18
CA SER A 281 -6.95 -22.62 -1.71
C SER A 281 -8.23 -21.79 -1.62
N LEU A 282 -8.10 -20.48 -1.34
CA LEU A 282 -9.18 -19.52 -1.09
C LEU A 282 -10.33 -19.54 -2.14
N ILE A 283 -10.00 -19.88 -3.39
CA ILE A 283 -10.89 -19.67 -4.54
C ILE A 283 -10.95 -20.90 -5.48
N SER A 284 -10.54 -22.07 -4.98
CA SER A 284 -10.48 -23.31 -5.78
C SER A 284 -11.80 -24.08 -5.86
N LYS A 285 -12.83 -23.74 -5.06
CA LYS A 285 -14.18 -24.33 -5.17
C LYS A 285 -14.94 -23.73 -6.36
N ASN A 286 -15.62 -24.57 -7.14
CA ASN A 286 -16.53 -24.13 -8.22
C ASN A 286 -17.58 -23.15 -7.65
N GLY A 287 -17.65 -21.95 -8.23
CA GLY A 287 -18.66 -20.94 -7.88
C GLY A 287 -19.80 -20.93 -8.89
N THR A 288 -21.03 -20.75 -8.42
CA THR A 288 -22.19 -20.46 -9.30
C THR A 288 -22.20 -18.99 -9.69
N LYS A 289 -22.56 -18.67 -10.95
CA LYS A 289 -22.71 -17.29 -11.41
C LYS A 289 -23.69 -16.53 -10.51
N GLN A 290 -23.24 -15.41 -9.95
CA GLN A 290 -24.08 -14.49 -9.18
C GLN A 290 -24.14 -13.16 -9.95
N ASN A 291 -25.36 -12.71 -10.27
CA ASN A 291 -25.57 -11.37 -10.82
C ASN A 291 -25.44 -10.37 -9.67
N ILE A 292 -24.24 -9.80 -9.51
CA ILE A 292 -23.99 -8.68 -8.63
C ILE A 292 -23.81 -7.47 -9.54
N SER A 293 -24.82 -6.60 -9.57
CA SER A 293 -24.74 -5.30 -10.23
C SER A 293 -24.69 -4.21 -9.17
N HIS A 294 -23.88 -3.17 -9.43
CA HIS A 294 -23.98 -1.95 -8.63
C HIS A 294 -25.17 -1.11 -9.09
N GLU A 295 -26.12 -0.87 -8.19
CA GLU A 295 -26.97 0.32 -8.29
C GLU A 295 -26.11 1.55 -7.99
N SER A 296 -26.24 2.60 -8.82
CA SER A 296 -25.63 3.95 -8.75
C SER A 296 -24.15 4.10 -9.18
N GLU A 297 -23.82 4.14 -10.47
CA GLU A 297 -22.50 4.68 -10.93
C GLU A 297 -22.50 6.21 -11.06
N GLU A 298 -23.62 6.83 -11.44
CA GLU A 298 -23.69 8.27 -11.74
C GLU A 298 -23.53 9.14 -10.49
N THR A 299 -24.19 8.79 -9.39
CA THR A 299 -24.08 9.52 -8.11
C THR A 299 -22.67 9.41 -7.51
N LYS A 300 -21.98 8.26 -7.74
CA LYS A 300 -20.64 7.96 -7.20
C LYS A 300 -19.52 8.71 -7.92
N THR A 301 -19.62 8.85 -9.24
CA THR A 301 -18.64 9.58 -10.05
C THR A 301 -18.59 11.07 -9.69
N HIS A 302 -19.72 11.66 -9.32
CA HIS A 302 -19.80 13.06 -8.88
C HIS A 302 -19.16 13.33 -7.50
N GLN A 303 -19.30 12.41 -6.54
CA GLN A 303 -18.73 12.58 -5.19
C GLN A 303 -17.20 12.41 -5.20
N LEU A 304 -16.70 11.45 -5.98
CA LEU A 304 -15.27 11.17 -6.15
C LEU A 304 -14.52 12.30 -6.89
N LYS A 305 -15.20 13.03 -7.80
CA LYS A 305 -14.69 14.21 -8.50
C LYS A 305 -14.30 15.36 -7.55
N ARG A 306 -15.05 15.58 -6.47
CA ARG A 306 -14.77 16.65 -5.50
C ARG A 306 -13.56 16.37 -4.61
N LEU A 307 -13.19 15.11 -4.43
CA LEU A 307 -12.15 14.69 -3.47
C LEU A 307 -10.73 14.70 -4.04
N TYR A 308 -10.56 14.41 -5.33
CA TYR A 308 -9.24 14.39 -5.97
C TYR A 308 -8.67 15.78 -6.30
N LEU A 309 -9.50 16.82 -6.31
CA LEU A 309 -9.09 18.21 -6.58
C LEU A 309 -8.30 18.86 -5.42
N LYS A 310 -8.17 18.20 -4.27
CA LYS A 310 -7.44 18.75 -3.11
C LYS A 310 -5.91 18.59 -3.19
N GLY A 311 -5.39 17.77 -4.12
CA GLY A 311 -3.94 17.68 -4.41
C GLY A 311 -3.04 17.08 -3.31
N ASP A 312 -3.57 16.82 -2.11
CA ASP A 312 -2.83 16.37 -0.92
C ASP A 312 -2.94 14.85 -0.65
N GLY A 313 -3.63 14.10 -1.51
CA GLY A 313 -3.85 12.65 -1.35
C GLY A 313 -4.94 12.26 -0.34
N SER A 314 -5.56 13.22 0.36
CA SER A 314 -6.65 12.95 1.32
C SER A 314 -7.87 12.28 0.68
N GLY A 315 -8.13 12.62 -0.59
CA GLY A 315 -9.24 12.05 -1.36
C GLY A 315 -9.10 10.55 -1.66
N GLU A 316 -7.88 9.98 -1.70
CA GLU A 316 -7.69 8.54 -1.95
C GLU A 316 -8.12 7.69 -0.75
N LYS A 317 -7.90 8.18 0.49
CA LYS A 317 -8.36 7.48 1.71
C LYS A 317 -9.88 7.45 1.77
N GLU A 318 -10.54 8.59 1.53
CA GLU A 318 -12.00 8.69 1.49
C GLU A 318 -12.60 7.88 0.33
N TYR A 319 -11.91 7.86 -0.81
CA TYR A 319 -12.23 7.00 -1.94
C TYR A 319 -12.32 5.52 -1.54
N TYR A 320 -11.24 4.96 -0.98
CA TYR A 320 -11.19 3.54 -0.62
C TYR A 320 -12.20 3.19 0.48
N LYS A 321 -12.45 4.13 1.39
CA LYS A 321 -13.51 4.03 2.40
C LYS A 321 -14.89 3.84 1.76
N ILE A 322 -15.25 4.64 0.75
CA ILE A 322 -16.56 4.53 0.07
C ILE A 322 -16.71 3.15 -0.59
N TYR A 323 -15.67 2.63 -1.24
CA TYR A 323 -15.73 1.31 -1.88
C TYR A 323 -15.85 0.18 -0.87
N ARG A 324 -15.08 0.24 0.23
CA ARG A 324 -15.25 -0.68 1.35
C ARG A 324 -16.70 -0.68 1.82
N ASP A 325 -17.25 0.50 2.12
CA ASP A 325 -18.58 0.63 2.70
C ASP A 325 -19.66 0.13 1.71
N ASN A 326 -19.47 0.32 0.40
CA ASN A 326 -20.35 -0.22 -0.63
C ASN A 326 -20.29 -1.75 -0.72
N LEU A 327 -19.09 -2.33 -0.78
CA LEU A 327 -18.93 -3.78 -0.86
C LEU A 327 -19.42 -4.46 0.43
N ASN A 328 -19.24 -3.81 1.58
CA ASN A 328 -19.70 -4.30 2.88
C ASN A 328 -21.24 -4.30 3.03
N ARG A 329 -21.98 -3.56 2.19
CA ARG A 329 -23.45 -3.64 2.14
C ARG A 329 -23.95 -4.89 1.40
N LEU A 330 -23.11 -5.52 0.59
CA LEU A 330 -23.46 -6.76 -0.11
C LEU A 330 -23.21 -7.96 0.83
N PRO A 331 -24.02 -9.04 0.74
CA PRO A 331 -23.73 -10.26 1.47
C PRO A 331 -22.36 -10.82 1.07
N THR A 332 -21.44 -10.94 2.03
CA THR A 332 -20.04 -11.36 1.81
C THR A 332 -19.94 -12.72 1.11
N ASN A 333 -20.83 -13.66 1.44
CA ASN A 333 -20.94 -14.95 0.75
C ASN A 333 -21.29 -14.84 -0.73
N LYS A 334 -22.15 -13.89 -1.12
CA LYS A 334 -22.45 -13.62 -2.53
C LYS A 334 -21.24 -13.04 -3.25
N LEU A 335 -20.58 -12.06 -2.62
CA LEU A 335 -19.37 -11.42 -3.17
C LEU A 335 -18.23 -12.42 -3.37
N LEU A 336 -17.98 -13.28 -2.39
CA LEU A 336 -17.00 -14.37 -2.48
C LEU A 336 -17.34 -15.36 -3.60
N SER A 337 -18.63 -15.74 -3.72
CA SER A 337 -19.10 -16.63 -4.80
C SER A 337 -18.90 -16.00 -6.18
N HIS A 338 -19.07 -14.69 -6.31
CA HIS A 338 -18.82 -13.95 -7.54
C HIS A 338 -17.33 -13.97 -7.92
N TYR A 339 -16.41 -13.71 -6.98
CA TYR A 339 -14.97 -13.83 -7.26
C TYR A 339 -14.57 -15.25 -7.62
N ARG A 340 -15.12 -16.27 -6.94
CA ARG A 340 -14.94 -17.69 -7.30
C ARG A 340 -15.39 -17.99 -8.72
N PHE A 341 -16.56 -17.50 -9.10
CA PHE A 341 -17.05 -17.64 -10.46
C PHE A 341 -16.09 -17.00 -11.47
N ILE A 342 -15.68 -15.74 -11.27
CA ILE A 342 -14.74 -15.05 -12.18
C ILE A 342 -13.43 -15.84 -12.35
N LEU A 343 -12.86 -16.33 -11.25
CA LEU A 343 -11.61 -17.04 -11.25
C LEU A 343 -11.70 -18.44 -11.90
N SER A 344 -12.88 -19.06 -11.87
CA SER A 344 -13.14 -20.30 -12.62
C SER A 344 -13.02 -20.11 -14.14
N GLN A 345 -13.22 -18.89 -14.64
CA GLN A 345 -13.19 -18.58 -16.07
C GLN A 345 -11.77 -18.32 -16.62
N CYS A 346 -10.73 -18.34 -15.77
CA CYS A 346 -9.36 -18.09 -16.23
C CYS A 346 -8.85 -19.26 -17.08
N ALA A 347 -8.05 -18.97 -18.11
CA ALA A 347 -7.58 -19.95 -19.10
C ALA A 347 -6.69 -21.05 -18.52
N SER A 348 -5.95 -20.73 -17.45
CA SER A 348 -5.00 -21.65 -16.81
C SER A 348 -4.95 -21.43 -15.31
N THR A 349 -4.43 -22.43 -14.60
CA THR A 349 -4.13 -22.31 -13.16
C THR A 349 -3.29 -21.06 -12.90
N ARG A 350 -2.21 -20.84 -13.65
CA ARG A 350 -1.32 -19.67 -13.46
C ARG A 350 -2.07 -18.33 -13.55
N MET A 351 -2.95 -18.14 -14.54
CA MET A 351 -3.75 -16.90 -14.63
C MET A 351 -4.75 -16.76 -13.51
N ARG A 352 -5.36 -17.87 -13.06
CA ARG A 352 -6.23 -17.88 -11.88
C ARG A 352 -5.48 -17.35 -10.65
N LEU A 353 -4.23 -17.77 -10.45
CA LEU A 353 -3.41 -17.33 -9.32
C LEU A 353 -3.04 -15.86 -9.39
N ASP A 354 -2.69 -15.37 -10.58
CA ASP A 354 -2.39 -13.95 -10.79
C ASP A 354 -3.61 -13.08 -10.47
N LEU A 355 -4.80 -13.39 -11.02
CA LEU A 355 -6.01 -12.62 -10.74
C LEU A 355 -6.41 -12.70 -9.26
N ALA A 356 -6.32 -13.89 -8.64
CA ALA A 356 -6.64 -14.07 -7.22
C ALA A 356 -5.74 -13.19 -6.34
N SER A 357 -4.43 -13.20 -6.57
CA SER A 357 -3.47 -12.35 -5.85
C SER A 357 -3.80 -10.87 -6.00
N ARG A 358 -4.19 -10.42 -7.20
CA ARG A 358 -4.59 -9.03 -7.44
C ARG A 358 -5.88 -8.67 -6.73
N ILE A 359 -6.90 -9.53 -6.76
CA ILE A 359 -8.17 -9.32 -6.05
C ILE A 359 -7.92 -9.16 -4.55
N ILE A 360 -7.16 -10.08 -3.95
CA ILE A 360 -6.78 -10.03 -2.54
C ILE A 360 -6.10 -8.70 -2.21
N ARG A 361 -5.08 -8.32 -2.99
CA ARG A 361 -4.36 -7.06 -2.80
C ARG A 361 -5.27 -5.83 -2.86
N HIS A 362 -6.24 -5.81 -3.77
CA HIS A 362 -7.18 -4.69 -3.89
C HIS A 362 -8.23 -4.67 -2.78
N LEU A 363 -8.64 -5.83 -2.26
CA LEU A 363 -9.51 -5.95 -1.09
C LEU A 363 -8.80 -5.53 0.19
N GLU A 364 -7.55 -5.95 0.40
CA GLU A 364 -6.77 -5.58 1.58
C GLU A 364 -6.54 -4.07 1.67
N LYS A 365 -6.35 -3.39 0.52
CA LYS A 365 -6.28 -1.92 0.46
C LYS A 365 -7.52 -1.21 1.00
N ILE A 366 -8.66 -1.89 0.99
CA ILE A 366 -9.94 -1.39 1.52
C ILE A 366 -10.33 -2.13 2.80
N ASN A 367 -9.37 -2.79 3.48
CA ASN A 367 -9.54 -3.59 4.70
C ASN A 367 -10.51 -4.78 4.57
N GLY A 368 -10.70 -5.32 3.38
CA GLY A 368 -11.32 -6.63 3.16
C GLY A 368 -10.27 -7.73 3.30
N ILE A 369 -10.46 -8.65 4.24
CA ILE A 369 -9.55 -9.77 4.48
C ILE A 369 -10.25 -11.11 4.30
N PHE A 370 -9.50 -12.09 3.83
CA PHE A 370 -9.92 -13.47 3.81
C PHE A 370 -9.47 -14.19 5.06
N ILE A 371 -10.37 -14.97 5.64
CA ILE A 371 -10.15 -15.76 6.84
C ILE A 371 -10.44 -17.22 6.49
N GLU A 372 -9.43 -18.06 6.63
CA GLU A 372 -9.48 -19.49 6.28
C GLU A 372 -9.77 -20.33 7.54
N SER A 373 -10.69 -21.29 7.41
CA SER A 373 -11.00 -22.28 8.45
C SER A 373 -11.10 -23.66 7.81
N GLY A 374 -10.05 -24.46 7.95
CA GLY A 374 -9.94 -25.75 7.25
C GLY A 374 -10.10 -25.61 5.72
N VAL A 375 -11.21 -26.11 5.17
CA VAL A 375 -11.55 -26.03 3.73
C VAL A 375 -12.46 -24.86 3.36
N ASP A 376 -12.88 -24.07 4.34
CA ASP A 376 -13.79 -22.95 4.18
C ASP A 376 -13.08 -21.61 4.33
N VAL A 377 -13.72 -20.59 3.74
CA VAL A 377 -13.14 -19.28 3.54
C VAL A 377 -14.24 -18.26 3.68
N GLU A 378 -14.00 -17.26 4.51
CA GLU A 378 -14.86 -16.11 4.68
C GLU A 378 -14.16 -14.84 4.17
N LEU A 379 -14.93 -13.91 3.59
CA LEU A 379 -14.48 -12.55 3.32
C LEU A 379 -15.12 -11.63 4.36
N SER A 380 -14.31 -10.90 5.11
CA SER A 380 -14.78 -9.98 6.15
C SER A 380 -14.16 -8.60 5.95
N PHE A 381 -14.93 -7.54 6.18
CA PHE A 381 -14.44 -6.16 6.10
C PHE A 381 -14.20 -5.60 7.50
N VAL A 382 -12.97 -5.15 7.75
CA VAL A 382 -12.56 -4.60 9.04
C VAL A 382 -12.57 -3.07 8.98
N PRO A 383 -13.12 -2.36 9.98
CA PRO A 383 -12.97 -0.92 10.08
C PRO A 383 -11.49 -0.50 10.04
N THR A 384 -11.23 0.74 9.65
CA THR A 384 -9.86 1.27 9.75
C THR A 384 -9.55 1.49 11.21
N LEU A 385 -8.54 0.78 11.71
CA LEU A 385 -8.12 0.84 13.10
C LEU A 385 -6.86 1.69 13.20
N GLU A 386 -6.92 2.79 13.95
CA GLU A 386 -5.71 3.51 14.35
C GLU A 386 -4.86 2.59 15.24
N SER A 387 -3.56 2.51 14.95
CA SER A 387 -2.67 1.62 15.69
C SER A 387 -2.45 2.12 17.11
N GLN A 388 -2.50 1.19 18.08
CA GLN A 388 -1.92 1.47 19.39
C GLN A 388 -0.43 1.81 19.21
N GLN A 389 0.01 2.90 19.83
CA GLN A 389 1.40 3.32 19.88
C GLN A 389 1.66 4.31 21.03
N THR A 390 2.82 4.19 21.67
CA THR A 390 3.31 5.11 22.71
C THR A 390 4.62 5.81 22.30
N ARG A 391 5.32 5.32 21.26
CA ARG A 391 6.64 5.82 20.84
C ARG A 391 6.54 7.14 20.08
N LEU A 392 7.20 8.19 20.57
CA LEU A 392 7.23 9.51 19.94
C LEU A 392 8.54 9.78 19.18
N PHE A 393 8.44 10.53 18.09
CA PHE A 393 9.53 10.93 17.18
C PHE A 393 9.36 12.39 16.72
N PRO A 394 10.41 13.06 16.19
CA PRO A 394 11.80 12.60 16.08
C PRO A 394 12.50 12.58 17.45
N LYS A 395 13.45 11.67 17.62
CA LYS A 395 14.30 11.63 18.82
C LYS A 395 15.47 12.61 18.70
N ASN A 396 16.00 13.08 19.83
CA ASN A 396 17.28 13.81 19.91
C ASN A 396 17.26 15.15 19.18
N LYS A 397 16.14 15.87 19.27
CA LYS A 397 15.94 17.18 18.63
C LYS A 397 15.44 18.26 19.59
N GLY A 398 15.40 17.95 20.89
CA GLY A 398 14.73 18.78 21.91
C GLY A 398 13.32 18.29 22.20
N ALA A 399 12.88 18.40 23.45
CA ALA A 399 11.60 17.89 23.92
C ALA A 399 10.40 18.58 23.24
N ASP A 400 10.56 19.81 22.78
CA ASP A 400 9.54 20.58 22.06
C ASP A 400 9.33 20.11 20.61
N LYS A 401 10.21 19.25 20.08
CA LYS A 401 10.14 18.78 18.68
C LYS A 401 9.37 17.48 18.49
N TYR A 402 9.04 16.77 19.57
CA TYR A 402 8.29 15.52 19.47
C TYR A 402 6.90 15.75 18.86
N ARG A 403 6.56 14.92 17.88
CA ARG A 403 5.21 14.86 17.34
C ARG A 403 4.34 14.04 18.27
N ILE A 404 3.25 14.64 18.73
CA ILE A 404 2.28 13.99 19.60
C ILE A 404 1.36 13.12 18.75
N THR A 405 1.50 11.80 18.89
CA THR A 405 0.77 10.80 18.10
C THR A 405 0.27 9.67 19.01
N GLY A 406 -0.55 8.77 18.46
CA GLY A 406 -1.05 7.61 19.20
C GLY A 406 -1.78 7.98 20.48
N ILE A 407 -1.48 7.27 21.56
CA ILE A 407 -2.18 7.46 22.83
C ILE A 407 -1.89 8.81 23.48
N ALA A 408 -0.70 9.38 23.27
CA ALA A 408 -0.36 10.70 23.79
C ALA A 408 -1.29 11.80 23.24
N ARG A 409 -1.77 11.65 21.99
CA ARG A 409 -2.71 12.61 21.36
C ARG A 409 -4.10 12.61 22.00
N LYS A 410 -4.46 11.56 22.72
CA LYS A 410 -5.76 11.43 23.39
C LYS A 410 -5.76 12.08 24.77
N CYS A 411 -4.58 12.28 25.37
CA CYS A 411 -4.43 12.86 26.69
C CYS A 411 -4.76 14.36 26.69
N ASP A 412 -5.06 14.90 27.88
CA ASP A 412 -5.27 16.34 28.04
C ASP A 412 -3.94 17.08 27.99
N TRP A 413 -2.94 16.58 28.74
CA TRP A 413 -1.58 17.13 28.77
C TRP A 413 -0.55 16.08 28.34
N VAL A 414 0.48 16.53 27.64
CA VAL A 414 1.61 15.71 27.19
C VAL A 414 2.90 16.38 27.62
N ILE A 415 3.67 15.69 28.45
CA ILE A 415 5.00 16.09 28.88
C ILE A 415 6.01 15.26 28.11
N THR A 416 6.86 15.93 27.35
CA THR A 416 7.96 15.31 26.61
C THR A 416 9.29 15.56 27.32
N SER A 417 10.22 14.63 27.13
CA SER A 417 11.59 14.71 27.62
C SER A 417 12.55 14.41 26.48
N ASP A 418 13.77 14.92 26.55
CA ASP A 418 14.86 14.61 25.61
C ASP A 418 16.22 14.79 26.31
N THR A 419 17.25 14.17 25.73
CA THR A 419 18.64 14.38 26.15
C THR A 419 19.22 15.69 25.61
N PHE A 420 18.56 16.30 24.62
CA PHE A 420 18.91 17.59 24.01
C PHE A 420 17.99 18.71 24.49
N GLU A 421 18.49 19.95 24.49
CA GLU A 421 17.69 21.11 24.89
C GLU A 421 16.59 21.48 23.87
N PRO A 422 15.41 21.95 24.32
CA PRO A 422 14.97 21.97 25.72
C PRO A 422 14.74 20.55 26.24
N ARG A 423 15.27 20.18 27.42
CA ARG A 423 15.21 18.79 27.91
C ARG A 423 13.83 18.32 28.37
N THR A 424 12.93 19.23 28.70
CA THR A 424 11.53 18.94 29.00
C THR A 424 10.62 19.96 28.34
N PHE A 425 9.41 19.54 27.99
CA PHE A 425 8.41 20.44 27.39
C PHE A 425 7.00 19.96 27.72
N ILE A 426 6.08 20.89 28.00
CA ILE A 426 4.67 20.58 28.28
C ILE A 426 3.82 21.10 27.13
N THR A 427 3.02 20.22 26.54
CA THR A 427 1.97 20.57 25.59
C THR A 427 0.60 20.30 26.22
N LYS A 428 -0.22 21.35 26.37
CA LYS A 428 -1.60 21.24 26.84
C LYS A 428 -2.54 21.09 25.64
N LEU A 429 -2.87 19.86 25.27
CA LEU A 429 -3.78 19.56 24.15
C LEU A 429 -5.20 20.03 24.43
N LYS A 430 -5.64 19.95 25.69
CA LYS A 430 -6.83 20.64 26.18
C LYS A 430 -6.43 21.79 27.09
N GLN A 431 -6.96 22.98 26.82
CA GLN A 431 -6.80 24.16 27.67
C GLN A 431 -7.67 24.04 28.92
N THR A 432 -7.25 23.17 29.84
CA THR A 432 -7.89 22.96 31.15
C THR A 432 -6.85 23.11 32.26
N ILE A 433 -7.30 23.60 33.41
CA ILE A 433 -6.52 23.64 34.66
C ILE A 433 -6.65 22.33 35.46
N THR A 434 -7.58 21.46 35.10
CA THR A 434 -7.87 20.16 35.74
C THR A 434 -7.73 19.03 34.72
N PRO A 435 -6.49 18.70 34.27
CA PRO A 435 -6.29 17.61 33.34
C PRO A 435 -6.64 16.27 34.00
N GLN A 436 -7.42 15.43 33.31
CA GLN A 436 -7.78 14.09 33.78
C GLN A 436 -6.81 13.03 33.25
N THR A 437 -6.15 13.29 32.12
CA THR A 437 -5.22 12.34 31.49
C THR A 437 -3.93 13.03 31.10
N ILE A 438 -2.81 12.44 31.51
CA ILE A 438 -1.48 13.02 31.32
C ILE A 438 -0.53 11.97 30.75
N PHE A 439 0.08 12.26 29.61
CA PHE A 439 1.15 11.44 29.05
C PHE A 439 2.51 12.00 29.44
N LEU A 440 3.41 11.16 29.95
CA LEU A 440 4.79 11.49 30.29
C LEU A 440 5.75 10.63 29.46
N SER A 441 6.46 11.26 28.53
CA SER A 441 7.51 10.63 27.73
C SER A 441 8.72 10.32 28.61
N LEU A 442 9.20 9.09 28.54
CA LEU A 442 10.39 8.59 29.24
C LEU A 442 11.63 8.53 28.33
N ARG A 443 11.70 9.35 27.28
CA ARG A 443 12.91 9.45 26.44
C ARG A 443 14.14 9.75 27.28
N ASP A 444 14.02 10.68 28.23
CA ASP A 444 14.97 10.82 29.32
C ASP A 444 14.21 10.59 30.63
N PRO A 445 14.20 9.34 31.14
CA PRO A 445 13.32 8.94 32.23
C PRO A 445 13.66 9.67 33.53
N PHE A 446 14.94 10.01 33.74
CA PHE A 446 15.43 10.59 34.97
C PHE A 446 14.94 12.03 35.16
N ILE A 447 15.09 12.85 34.11
CA ILE A 447 14.58 14.22 34.14
C ILE A 447 13.06 14.25 34.04
N ALA A 448 12.45 13.33 33.28
CA ALA A 448 11.00 13.27 33.10
C ALA A 448 10.27 13.06 34.43
N VAL A 449 10.68 12.05 35.21
CA VAL A 449 10.06 11.73 36.51
C VAL A 449 10.27 12.87 37.52
N SER A 450 11.49 13.41 37.58
CA SER A 450 11.81 14.53 38.49
C SER A 450 11.00 15.78 38.13
N PHE A 451 10.98 16.17 36.86
CA PHE A 451 10.22 17.32 36.37
C PHE A 451 8.72 17.14 36.59
N PHE A 452 8.17 15.95 36.36
CA PHE A 452 6.76 15.69 36.64
C PHE A 452 6.43 15.93 38.12
N TYR A 453 7.23 15.41 39.04
CA TYR A 453 6.99 15.60 40.47
C TYR A 453 7.20 17.03 40.95
N GLU A 454 8.24 17.72 40.47
CA GLU A 454 8.59 19.06 40.96
C GLU A 454 7.75 20.17 40.31
N ALA A 455 7.53 20.08 39.00
CA ALA A 455 6.88 21.14 38.24
C ALA A 455 5.41 20.86 37.96
N VAL A 456 5.02 19.61 37.69
CA VAL A 456 3.66 19.29 37.19
C VAL A 456 2.72 18.88 38.31
N LEU A 457 3.10 17.89 39.12
CA LEU A 457 2.28 17.31 40.18
C LEU A 457 1.72 18.36 41.18
N PRO A 458 2.46 19.40 41.61
CA PRO A 458 1.93 20.42 42.52
C PRO A 458 0.80 21.25 41.92
N GLN A 459 0.69 21.29 40.59
CA GLN A 459 -0.40 21.99 39.88
C GLN A 459 -1.66 21.13 39.75
N LEU A 460 -1.59 19.83 40.05
CA LEU A 460 -2.70 18.88 39.84
C LEU A 460 -3.60 18.82 41.07
N THR A 461 -4.62 19.69 41.07
CA THR A 461 -5.61 19.81 42.16
C THR A 461 -6.82 18.89 42.00
N SER A 462 -6.94 18.20 40.86
CA SER A 462 -8.03 17.26 40.55
C SER A 462 -7.51 15.84 40.29
N PRO A 463 -8.37 14.81 40.43
CA PRO A 463 -8.03 13.44 40.07
C PRO A 463 -7.52 13.32 38.62
N PHE A 464 -6.46 12.53 38.42
CA PHE A 464 -5.85 12.31 37.11
C PHE A 464 -5.30 10.89 36.93
N ILE A 465 -5.16 10.49 35.67
CA ILE A 465 -4.46 9.28 35.25
C ILE A 465 -3.13 9.68 34.62
N LEU A 466 -2.06 8.99 35.03
CA LEU A 466 -0.74 9.12 34.44
C LEU A 466 -0.47 7.98 33.45
N ILE A 467 0.11 8.31 32.29
CA ILE A 467 0.51 7.33 31.28
C ILE A 467 1.98 7.57 30.95
N THR A 468 2.83 6.55 31.07
CA THR A 468 4.25 6.65 30.70
C THR A 468 4.60 5.74 29.54
N GLY A 469 5.49 6.23 28.66
CA GLY A 469 6.00 5.46 27.52
C GLY A 469 7.04 6.24 26.73
N SER A 470 7.19 5.92 25.45
CA SER A 470 8.11 6.57 24.51
C SER A 470 9.58 6.17 24.62
N GLU A 471 9.94 5.31 25.56
CA GLU A 471 11.24 4.65 25.61
C GLU A 471 11.17 3.29 26.30
N ASP A 472 12.24 2.51 26.11
CA ASP A 472 12.42 1.19 26.70
C ASP A 472 12.64 1.20 28.23
N ALA A 473 12.75 2.39 28.85
CA ALA A 473 12.94 2.54 30.28
C ALA A 473 11.75 1.99 31.08
N THR A 474 12.04 1.27 32.18
CA THR A 474 10.99 0.62 32.97
C THR A 474 10.56 1.42 34.20
N ILE A 475 9.32 1.20 34.61
CA ILE A 475 8.74 1.74 35.84
C ILE A 475 8.23 0.55 36.69
N PRO A 476 8.45 0.56 38.02
CA PRO A 476 9.07 1.64 38.79
C PRO A 476 10.60 1.56 38.95
N ASN A 477 11.28 0.48 38.57
CA ASN A 477 12.67 0.23 39.02
C ASN A 477 13.78 0.47 37.98
N GLN A 478 13.45 0.83 36.75
CA GLN A 478 14.38 0.91 35.59
C GLN A 478 15.41 -0.24 35.55
N VAL A 479 15.04 -1.33 34.87
CA VAL A 479 15.85 -2.56 34.76
C VAL A 479 16.64 -2.69 33.45
N ASP A 480 16.44 -1.80 32.47
CA ASP A 480 17.21 -1.79 31.22
C ASP A 480 18.67 -1.40 31.48
N LYS A 481 19.58 -2.34 31.23
CA LYS A 481 21.03 -2.24 31.52
C LYS A 481 21.78 -1.25 30.65
N ARG A 482 21.16 -0.71 29.60
CA ARG A 482 21.76 0.37 28.79
C ARG A 482 21.71 1.72 29.51
N TRP A 483 20.98 1.80 30.60
CA TRP A 483 20.76 3.01 31.39
C TRP A 483 21.20 2.75 32.84
N ARG A 484 21.52 3.82 33.57
CA ARG A 484 21.66 3.70 35.03
C ARG A 484 20.30 3.40 35.66
N CYS A 485 20.31 2.76 36.83
CA CYS A 485 19.11 2.63 37.64
C CYS A 485 18.67 4.00 38.20
N PHE A 486 17.42 4.08 38.65
CA PHE A 486 16.97 5.21 39.46
C PHE A 486 17.76 5.27 40.78
N ASN A 487 18.21 6.47 41.15
CA ASN A 487 18.84 6.71 42.44
C ASN A 487 17.78 6.75 43.56
N ASP A 488 18.23 6.82 44.82
CA ASP A 488 17.31 6.79 45.97
C ASP A 488 16.33 7.96 46.01
N ASN A 489 16.73 9.14 45.50
CA ASN A 489 15.84 10.28 45.42
C ASN A 489 14.75 10.07 44.35
N GLU A 490 15.12 9.60 43.16
CA GLU A 490 14.19 9.30 42.06
C GLU A 490 13.21 8.19 42.46
N LYS A 491 13.66 7.15 43.15
CA LYS A 491 12.79 6.12 43.72
C LYS A 491 11.78 6.70 44.72
N LYS A 492 12.22 7.58 45.62
CA LYS A 492 11.33 8.31 46.54
C LYS A 492 10.34 9.19 45.79
N ILE A 493 10.76 9.84 44.70
CA ILE A 493 9.88 10.64 43.85
C ILE A 493 8.78 9.77 43.22
N ILE A 494 9.14 8.62 42.63
CA ILE A 494 8.17 7.68 42.03
C ILE A 494 7.16 7.24 43.08
N GLN A 495 7.62 6.89 44.28
CA GLN A 495 6.75 6.50 45.39
C GLN A 495 5.81 7.65 45.83
N LYS A 496 6.30 8.90 45.86
CA LYS A 496 5.45 10.07 46.14
C LYS A 496 4.41 10.33 45.06
N ILE A 497 4.74 10.09 43.79
CA ILE A 497 3.76 10.17 42.68
C ILE A 497 2.68 9.12 42.89
N LEU A 498 3.06 7.85 43.16
CA LEU A 498 2.14 6.74 43.42
C LEU A 498 1.23 7.00 44.62
N SER A 499 1.78 7.56 45.69
CA SER A 499 1.03 7.91 46.91
C SER A 499 0.20 9.19 46.77
N SER A 500 0.24 9.89 45.63
CA SER A 500 -0.56 11.09 45.43
C SER A 500 -2.06 10.78 45.60
N PRO A 501 -2.80 11.58 46.39
CA PRO A 501 -4.24 11.36 46.59
C PRO A 501 -5.03 11.58 45.29
N ASN A 502 -4.52 12.43 44.40
CA ASN A 502 -5.16 12.74 43.12
C ASN A 502 -4.77 11.76 42.00
N LEU A 503 -3.76 10.89 42.19
CA LEU A 503 -3.46 9.86 41.21
C LEU A 503 -4.52 8.76 41.30
N ILE A 504 -5.36 8.66 40.27
CA ILE A 504 -6.34 7.59 40.09
C ILE A 504 -5.61 6.29 39.74
N HIS A 505 -4.82 6.33 38.65
CA HIS A 505 -4.13 5.17 38.10
C HIS A 505 -2.92 5.61 37.28
N TRP A 506 -1.91 4.75 37.17
CA TRP A 506 -0.73 4.95 36.35
C TRP A 506 -0.54 3.76 35.39
N PHE A 507 -0.66 4.03 34.08
CA PHE A 507 -0.37 3.07 33.01
C PHE A 507 1.08 3.21 32.51
N ALA A 508 1.86 2.13 32.49
CA ALA A 508 3.26 2.16 32.08
C ALA A 508 3.56 1.21 30.91
N GLU A 509 4.26 1.71 29.87
CA GLU A 509 4.68 0.92 28.71
C GLU A 509 5.51 -0.32 29.10
N ASN A 510 6.65 -0.07 29.76
CA ASN A 510 7.54 -1.12 30.26
C ASN A 510 7.38 -1.22 31.78
N LEU A 511 6.26 -1.78 32.24
CA LEU A 511 6.08 -2.09 33.66
C LEU A 511 6.99 -3.27 34.06
N ASP A 512 7.88 -3.08 35.04
CA ASP A 512 8.73 -4.16 35.55
C ASP A 512 8.16 -4.90 36.75
N ASP A 513 7.38 -4.21 37.60
CA ASP A 513 6.75 -4.76 38.79
C ASP A 513 5.25 -4.38 38.83
N ASN A 514 4.39 -5.37 39.07
CA ASN A 514 2.94 -5.22 39.15
C ASN A 514 2.37 -5.35 40.58
N ASN A 515 3.22 -5.29 41.62
CA ASN A 515 2.80 -5.33 43.02
C ASN A 515 2.01 -4.07 43.46
N GLU A 516 2.23 -2.94 42.78
CA GLU A 516 1.57 -1.67 43.08
C GLU A 516 0.13 -1.63 42.51
N PRO A 517 -0.93 -1.49 43.33
CA PRO A 517 -2.32 -1.57 42.86
C PRO A 517 -2.72 -0.48 41.85
N LYS A 518 -2.09 0.70 41.95
CA LYS A 518 -2.32 1.83 41.04
C LYS A 518 -1.49 1.74 39.75
N LEU A 519 -0.63 0.74 39.59
CA LEU A 519 0.12 0.53 38.35
C LEU A 519 -0.55 -0.53 37.47
N SER A 520 -0.55 -0.30 36.16
CA SER A 520 -0.88 -1.34 35.20
C SER A 520 -0.05 -1.18 33.94
N PRO A 521 0.25 -2.28 33.24
CA PRO A 521 0.98 -2.18 32.00
C PRO A 521 0.09 -1.59 30.89
N LEU A 522 0.75 -1.02 29.88
CA LEU A 522 0.17 -0.57 28.62
C LEU A 522 1.09 -1.06 27.49
N PRO A 523 0.62 -1.66 26.40
CA PRO A 523 1.53 -2.10 25.36
C PRO A 523 2.05 -0.91 24.55
N LEU A 524 3.34 -0.98 24.20
CA LEU A 524 4.04 -0.06 23.31
C LEU A 524 3.29 0.14 22.00
N GLY A 525 2.79 -0.95 21.39
CA GLY A 525 2.16 -0.81 20.08
C GLY A 525 3.09 -1.04 18.90
N MET A 526 2.65 -0.53 17.76
CA MET A 526 3.48 -0.41 16.56
C MET A 526 4.38 0.83 16.67
N VAL A 527 5.48 0.86 15.90
CA VAL A 527 6.45 1.95 15.94
C VAL A 527 6.62 2.55 14.55
N TYR A 528 6.44 3.87 14.41
CA TYR A 528 6.50 4.56 13.12
C TYR A 528 7.48 5.75 13.13
N PRO A 529 8.78 5.53 12.85
CA PRO A 529 9.80 6.57 12.97
C PRO A 529 9.65 7.72 11.96
N ASN A 530 9.17 7.40 10.75
CA ASN A 530 9.21 8.30 9.60
C ASN A 530 7.84 8.89 9.21
N TYR A 531 6.78 8.57 9.94
CA TYR A 531 5.41 8.98 9.57
C TYR A 531 5.05 10.40 10.05
N LYS A 532 4.19 11.05 9.27
CA LYS A 532 3.70 12.41 9.53
C LYS A 532 2.26 12.46 10.07
N ASP A 533 1.50 11.37 9.93
CA ASP A 533 0.05 11.31 10.21
C ASP A 533 -0.35 10.13 11.12
N ASN A 534 -1.63 10.06 11.50
CA ASN A 534 -2.24 8.92 12.18
C ASN A 534 -1.99 7.62 11.41
N CYS A 535 -1.34 6.66 12.07
CA CYS A 535 -0.98 5.38 11.48
C CYS A 535 -2.08 4.35 11.74
N SER A 536 -2.54 3.68 10.70
CA SER A 536 -3.49 2.58 10.82
C SER A 536 -2.77 1.24 10.88
N ILE A 537 -3.39 0.27 11.52
CA ILE A 537 -2.92 -1.11 11.51
C ILE A 537 -2.96 -1.63 10.07
N PRO A 538 -1.86 -2.17 9.53
CA PRO A 538 -1.87 -2.79 8.21
C PRO A 538 -2.60 -4.12 8.29
N ILE A 539 -3.85 -4.17 7.83
CA ILE A 539 -4.67 -5.38 7.83
C ILE A 539 -4.46 -6.11 6.52
N HIS A 540 -4.16 -7.41 6.59
CA HIS A 540 -4.04 -8.28 5.43
C HIS A 540 -4.53 -9.69 5.76
N SER A 541 -4.86 -10.44 4.71
CA SER A 541 -5.26 -11.83 4.79
C SER A 541 -4.04 -12.65 5.20
N VAL A 542 -4.25 -13.58 6.13
CA VAL A 542 -3.21 -14.49 6.61
C VAL A 542 -3.61 -15.93 6.30
N PRO A 543 -2.67 -16.79 5.92
CA PRO A 543 -2.89 -18.23 5.76
C PRO A 543 -3.61 -18.85 6.95
N ALA A 544 -4.42 -19.90 6.81
CA ALA A 544 -4.87 -20.69 7.97
C ALA A 544 -3.67 -21.12 8.84
N LEU A 545 -3.83 -21.21 10.16
CA LEU A 545 -2.72 -21.63 11.05
C LEU A 545 -2.26 -23.04 10.69
N SER A 546 -3.20 -23.92 10.36
CA SER A 546 -2.98 -25.29 9.88
C SER A 546 -2.04 -25.39 8.67
N ASN A 547 -2.09 -24.41 7.75
CA ASN A 547 -1.30 -24.39 6.51
C ASN A 547 0.12 -23.82 6.67
N ARG A 548 0.56 -23.57 7.90
CA ARG A 548 1.86 -22.96 8.20
C ARG A 548 2.84 -23.99 8.77
N SER A 549 4.12 -23.70 8.61
CA SER A 549 5.20 -24.51 9.15
C SER A 549 5.11 -24.62 10.67
N HIS A 550 5.32 -25.83 11.20
CA HIS A 550 5.47 -26.07 12.64
C HIS A 550 6.77 -25.49 13.21
N MET A 551 7.70 -25.07 12.36
CA MET A 551 8.95 -24.45 12.78
C MET A 551 8.70 -23.14 13.54
N VAL A 552 9.50 -22.92 14.58
CA VAL A 552 9.52 -21.71 15.40
C VAL A 552 10.54 -20.74 14.81
N LEU A 553 10.13 -19.51 14.51
CA LEU A 553 11.02 -18.51 13.92
C LEU A 553 11.86 -17.79 14.99
N CYS A 554 13.17 -17.97 14.94
CA CYS A 554 14.17 -17.21 15.68
C CYS A 554 14.72 -16.06 14.81
N ALA A 555 14.13 -14.88 14.98
CA ALA A 555 14.43 -13.68 14.18
C ALA A 555 14.70 -12.43 15.04
N HIS A 556 15.27 -12.58 16.25
CA HIS A 556 15.66 -11.42 17.05
C HIS A 556 17.05 -10.91 16.65
N ARG A 557 17.30 -9.64 16.91
CA ARG A 557 18.60 -9.02 16.68
C ARG A 557 19.56 -9.41 17.80
N GLU A 558 20.69 -10.01 17.45
CA GLU A 558 21.84 -10.17 18.35
C GLU A 558 22.67 -8.89 18.36
N ARG A 559 23.03 -8.45 19.57
CA ARG A 559 23.83 -7.26 19.83
C ARG A 559 24.75 -7.55 21.01
N ASP A 560 25.80 -6.76 21.16
CA ASP A 560 26.71 -6.87 22.30
C ASP A 560 26.23 -6.10 23.53
N GLY A 561 26.68 -6.55 24.70
CA GLY A 561 26.34 -5.99 26.01
C GLY A 561 25.40 -6.87 26.85
N GLU A 562 25.37 -6.58 28.16
CA GLU A 562 24.63 -7.37 29.15
C GLU A 562 23.13 -7.48 28.84
N GLN A 563 22.52 -6.40 28.32
CA GLN A 563 21.09 -6.34 27.99
C GLN A 563 20.66 -7.46 27.01
N TRP A 564 21.56 -7.95 26.16
CA TRP A 564 21.24 -8.88 25.08
C TRP A 564 21.69 -10.31 25.34
N ILE A 565 22.21 -10.61 26.54
CA ILE A 565 22.66 -11.97 26.92
C ILE A 565 21.55 -12.99 26.74
N THR A 566 20.31 -12.65 27.12
CA THR A 566 19.16 -13.56 26.94
C THR A 566 18.96 -13.93 25.47
N ARG A 567 19.04 -12.97 24.54
CA ARG A 567 18.92 -13.26 23.10
C ARG A 567 20.02 -14.18 22.59
N LYS A 568 21.27 -13.96 23.04
CA LYS A 568 22.39 -14.84 22.72
C LYS A 568 22.13 -16.26 23.24
N LYS A 569 21.68 -16.40 24.49
CA LYS A 569 21.27 -17.70 25.07
C LYS A 569 20.19 -18.37 24.23
N VAL A 570 19.12 -17.65 23.88
CA VAL A 570 18.01 -18.20 23.08
C VAL A 570 18.46 -18.59 21.68
N THR A 571 19.34 -17.82 21.02
CA THR A 571 19.91 -18.25 19.73
C THR A 571 20.70 -19.54 19.89
N GLN A 572 21.48 -19.71 20.96
CA GLN A 572 22.20 -20.97 21.20
C GLN A 572 21.25 -22.14 21.43
N LEU A 573 20.16 -21.95 22.18
CA LEU A 573 19.11 -22.98 22.31
C LEU A 573 18.49 -23.32 20.94
N ALA A 574 18.20 -22.31 20.13
CA ALA A 574 17.68 -22.49 18.77
C ALA A 574 18.65 -23.27 17.85
N LYS A 575 19.95 -23.01 17.94
CA LYS A 575 21.00 -23.68 17.15
C LYS A 575 21.28 -25.12 17.59
N ASN A 576 21.02 -25.42 18.87
CA ASN A 576 21.34 -26.71 19.47
C ASN A 576 20.05 -27.48 19.80
N GLN A 577 19.52 -27.34 21.02
CA GLN A 577 18.43 -28.16 21.55
C GLN A 577 17.14 -28.07 20.73
N TRP A 578 16.85 -26.92 20.12
CA TRP A 578 15.61 -26.70 19.36
C TRP A 578 15.81 -26.71 17.84
N ASN A 579 17.01 -27.07 17.35
CA ASN A 579 17.37 -27.00 15.93
C ASN A 579 16.39 -27.78 15.03
N SER A 580 15.92 -28.93 15.50
CA SER A 580 14.98 -29.78 14.77
C SER A 580 13.63 -29.11 14.47
N PHE A 581 13.26 -28.05 15.19
CA PHE A 581 12.01 -27.32 15.01
C PHE A 581 12.16 -25.79 15.01
N CYS A 582 13.36 -25.24 14.83
CA CYS A 582 13.59 -23.80 14.75
C CYS A 582 14.15 -23.35 13.40
N THR A 583 13.57 -22.29 12.84
CA THR A 583 14.14 -21.56 11.70
C THR A 583 14.93 -20.38 12.26
N ILE A 584 16.23 -20.29 11.93
CA ILE A 584 17.12 -19.28 12.49
C ILE A 584 17.56 -18.32 11.37
N LEU A 585 17.43 -17.02 11.60
CA LEU A 585 17.99 -16.02 10.70
C LEU A 585 19.43 -15.71 11.08
N GLU A 586 20.35 -15.83 10.14
CA GLU A 586 21.79 -15.56 10.36
C GLU A 586 22.08 -14.06 10.46
N SER A 587 21.27 -13.22 9.83
CA SER A 587 21.42 -11.77 9.82
C SER A 587 20.09 -11.05 9.98
N GLU A 588 20.15 -9.75 10.26
CA GLU A 588 18.95 -8.91 10.19
C GLU A 588 18.37 -8.92 8.77
N VAL A 589 17.04 -8.94 8.69
CA VAL A 589 16.30 -8.90 7.43
C VAL A 589 15.42 -7.66 7.39
N LEU A 590 15.03 -7.26 6.19
CA LEU A 590 14.04 -6.19 5.99
C LEU A 590 12.70 -6.60 6.62
N GLU A 591 11.93 -5.60 7.05
CA GLU A 591 10.65 -5.80 7.74
C GLU A 591 9.65 -6.60 6.88
N GLU A 592 9.59 -6.35 5.57
CA GLU A 592 8.78 -7.12 4.63
C GLU A 592 9.14 -8.61 4.60
N VAL A 593 10.44 -8.93 4.67
CA VAL A 593 10.92 -10.32 4.73
C VAL A 593 10.48 -10.97 6.04
N PHE A 594 10.62 -10.27 7.16
CA PHE A 594 10.14 -10.74 8.46
C PHE A 594 8.63 -10.99 8.46
N PHE A 595 7.84 -10.09 7.88
CA PHE A 595 6.39 -10.24 7.74
C PHE A 595 6.00 -11.47 6.94
N ASN A 596 6.69 -11.75 5.83
CA ASN A 596 6.46 -12.96 5.03
C ASN A 596 6.86 -14.23 5.78
N LEU A 597 7.91 -14.19 6.61
CA LEU A 597 8.26 -15.30 7.50
C LEU A 597 7.18 -15.55 8.56
N CYS A 598 6.62 -14.49 9.17
CA CYS A 598 5.49 -14.62 10.11
C CYS A 598 4.24 -15.25 9.46
N LYS A 599 4.01 -15.01 8.16
CA LYS A 599 2.89 -15.64 7.43
C LYS A 599 3.09 -17.14 7.21
N THR A 600 4.32 -17.62 7.23
CA THR A 600 4.68 -19.01 6.92
C THR A 600 5.01 -19.86 8.15
N HIS A 601 5.28 -19.24 9.30
CA HIS A 601 5.59 -19.92 10.56
C HIS A 601 4.43 -19.81 11.55
N LYS A 602 4.15 -20.88 12.30
CA LYS A 602 3.13 -20.84 13.36
C LYS A 602 3.57 -19.98 14.54
N PHE A 603 4.86 -20.01 14.87
CA PHE A 603 5.41 -19.36 16.06
C PHE A 603 6.58 -18.44 15.76
N VAL A 604 6.73 -17.39 16.56
CA VAL A 604 7.88 -16.46 16.52
C VAL A 604 8.39 -16.22 17.93
N LEU A 605 9.70 -16.34 18.12
CA LEU A 605 10.35 -16.01 19.40
C LEU A 605 10.37 -14.48 19.58
N CYS A 606 9.69 -14.00 20.61
CA CYS A 606 9.66 -12.60 21.03
C CYS A 606 10.47 -12.44 22.32
N VAL A 607 11.76 -12.74 22.22
CA VAL A 607 12.72 -12.58 23.32
C VAL A 607 12.86 -11.10 23.67
N GLU A 608 12.78 -10.82 24.97
CA GLU A 608 12.98 -9.50 25.55
C GLU A 608 14.29 -8.87 25.06
N GLY A 609 14.26 -7.55 24.99
CA GLY A 609 15.25 -6.81 24.24
C GLY A 609 15.71 -5.56 24.93
N GLY A 610 15.48 -4.42 24.30
CA GLY A 610 15.83 -3.13 24.88
C GLY A 610 14.94 -2.84 26.09
N GLY A 611 13.63 -3.04 25.94
CA GLY A 611 12.65 -3.03 27.02
C GLY A 611 12.10 -4.43 27.32
N LEU A 612 11.22 -4.50 28.31
CA LEU A 612 10.47 -5.71 28.67
C LEU A 612 9.33 -6.00 27.68
N ASP A 613 8.79 -4.94 27.06
CA ASP A 613 7.68 -5.08 26.12
C ASP A 613 8.10 -5.87 24.87
N PRO A 614 7.40 -6.98 24.52
CA PRO A 614 7.69 -7.75 23.31
C PRO A 614 7.26 -7.04 22.02
N ALA A 615 6.51 -5.95 22.09
CA ALA A 615 6.17 -5.10 20.96
C ALA A 615 7.39 -4.26 20.49
N PRO A 616 7.46 -3.86 19.21
CA PRO A 616 6.50 -4.09 18.14
C PRO A 616 6.55 -5.50 17.55
N LYS A 617 7.53 -6.34 17.92
CA LYS A 617 7.74 -7.66 17.28
C LYS A 617 6.55 -8.59 17.50
N ALA A 618 5.98 -8.65 18.70
CA ALA A 618 4.77 -9.43 18.97
C ALA A 618 3.56 -8.94 18.16
N TRP A 619 3.39 -7.63 17.98
CA TRP A 619 2.33 -7.08 17.13
C TRP A 619 2.51 -7.44 15.67
N HIS A 620 3.73 -7.29 15.15
CA HIS A 620 4.05 -7.72 13.79
C HIS A 620 3.77 -9.20 13.59
N ALA A 621 4.13 -10.06 14.54
CA ALA A 621 3.83 -11.49 14.48
C ALA A 621 2.31 -11.75 14.43
N ILE A 622 1.52 -11.20 15.36
CA ILE A 622 0.06 -11.42 15.40
C ILE A 622 -0.63 -10.89 14.14
N ILE A 623 -0.28 -9.67 13.71
CA ILE A 623 -0.86 -9.06 12.50
C ILE A 623 -0.56 -9.94 11.28
N ASN A 624 0.67 -10.46 11.16
CA ASN A 624 1.08 -11.33 10.06
C ASN A 624 0.75 -12.82 10.27
N GLY A 625 0.03 -13.16 11.34
CA GLY A 625 -0.53 -14.48 11.57
C GLY A 625 0.23 -15.34 12.58
N ALA A 626 1.49 -15.08 12.91
CA ALA A 626 2.22 -15.93 13.86
C ALA A 626 1.80 -15.73 15.32
N ILE A 627 1.96 -16.79 16.13
CA ILE A 627 1.80 -16.78 17.58
C ILE A 627 3.14 -16.36 18.21
N PRO A 628 3.20 -15.22 18.93
CA PRO A 628 4.39 -14.84 19.68
C PRO A 628 4.61 -15.80 20.86
N ILE A 629 5.86 -16.22 21.06
CA ILE A 629 6.31 -16.87 22.29
C ILE A 629 7.03 -15.81 23.13
N VAL A 630 6.53 -15.54 24.32
CA VAL A 630 6.96 -14.43 25.19
C VAL A 630 7.21 -14.95 26.60
N LYS A 631 8.27 -14.46 27.24
CA LYS A 631 8.52 -14.73 28.66
C LYS A 631 7.52 -13.95 29.52
N SER A 632 6.89 -14.66 30.46
CA SER A 632 5.94 -14.09 31.42
C SER A 632 6.60 -12.98 32.26
N SER A 633 5.86 -11.90 32.47
CA SER A 633 6.31 -10.71 33.22
C SER A 633 5.14 -9.90 33.77
N ALA A 634 5.43 -8.76 34.41
CA ALA A 634 4.42 -7.79 34.82
C ALA A 634 3.51 -7.30 33.67
N LEU A 635 3.94 -7.47 32.41
CA LEU A 635 3.19 -7.09 31.21
C LEU A 635 2.09 -8.09 30.81
N ASP A 636 2.02 -9.27 31.41
CA ASP A 636 1.12 -10.36 30.98
C ASP A 636 -0.35 -9.94 30.88
N SER A 637 -0.79 -9.05 31.77
CA SER A 637 -2.17 -8.55 31.78
C SER A 637 -2.54 -7.73 30.53
N CYS A 638 -1.55 -7.24 29.75
CA CYS A 638 -1.78 -6.62 28.45
C CYS A 638 -2.00 -7.63 27.33
N TYR A 639 -1.44 -8.83 27.49
CA TYR A 639 -1.20 -9.79 26.42
C TYR A 639 -2.03 -11.07 26.57
N LYS A 640 -2.55 -11.36 27.77
CA LYS A 640 -3.34 -12.56 28.10
C LYS A 640 -4.58 -12.80 27.23
N GLU A 641 -5.12 -11.73 26.66
CA GLU A 641 -6.32 -11.74 25.82
C GLU A 641 -6.03 -11.90 24.32
N LEU A 642 -4.75 -12.10 23.98
CA LEU A 642 -4.23 -12.24 22.63
C LEU A 642 -3.62 -13.64 22.45
N PRO A 643 -3.44 -14.12 21.21
CA PRO A 643 -2.86 -15.44 20.95
C PRO A 643 -1.34 -15.42 21.19
N ILE A 644 -0.93 -15.40 22.46
CA ILE A 644 0.47 -15.38 22.91
C ILE A 644 0.75 -16.61 23.76
N ALA A 645 1.83 -17.31 23.41
CA ALA A 645 2.35 -18.42 24.18
C ALA A 645 3.30 -17.89 25.27
N PHE A 646 2.85 -17.92 26.52
CA PHE A 646 3.67 -17.54 27.66
C PHE A 646 4.55 -18.69 28.13
N ILE A 647 5.79 -18.37 28.46
CA ILE A 647 6.75 -19.28 29.09
C ILE A 647 7.31 -18.63 30.36
N GLU A 648 7.76 -19.44 31.30
CA GLU A 648 8.38 -18.92 32.52
C GLU A 648 9.81 -18.42 32.28
N ASN A 649 10.62 -19.20 31.55
CA ASN A 649 12.02 -18.90 31.27
C ASN A 649 12.49 -19.54 29.96
N TRP A 650 13.58 -19.02 29.40
CA TRP A 650 14.24 -19.55 28.21
C TRP A 650 15.29 -20.62 28.58
N ASN A 651 14.87 -21.88 28.72
CA ASN A 651 15.70 -23.04 29.06
C ASN A 651 15.49 -24.17 28.04
N GLU A 652 16.33 -25.20 28.09
CA GLU A 652 16.33 -26.30 27.09
C GLU A 652 14.96 -26.96 26.94
N ASP A 653 14.28 -27.28 28.05
CA ASP A 653 12.99 -27.98 28.07
C ASP A 653 11.77 -27.07 27.85
N THR A 654 11.98 -25.75 27.70
CA THR A 654 10.89 -24.78 27.57
C THR A 654 10.02 -25.04 26.33
N LEU A 655 10.65 -25.46 25.23
CA LEU A 655 9.97 -25.75 23.97
C LEU A 655 10.10 -27.24 23.65
N SER A 656 8.96 -27.86 23.37
CA SER A 656 8.85 -29.23 22.88
C SER A 656 7.73 -29.32 21.87
N GLU A 657 7.78 -30.31 20.98
CA GLU A 657 6.72 -30.53 19.99
C GLU A 657 5.34 -30.69 20.65
N LYS A 658 5.28 -31.38 21.80
CA LYS A 658 4.05 -31.52 22.60
C LYS A 658 3.51 -30.15 23.04
N GLN A 659 4.37 -29.27 23.56
CA GLN A 659 3.98 -27.94 24.01
C GLN A 659 3.52 -27.06 22.83
N LEU A 660 4.22 -27.12 21.69
CA LEU A 660 3.83 -26.40 20.49
C LEU A 660 2.45 -26.85 19.99
N ASN A 661 2.17 -28.15 19.97
CA ASN A 661 0.86 -28.68 19.56
C ASN A 661 -0.27 -28.21 20.49
N LEU A 662 -0.06 -28.21 21.81
CA LEU A 662 -1.04 -27.66 22.76
C LEU A 662 -1.37 -26.19 22.49
N TRP A 663 -0.36 -25.37 22.15
CA TRP A 663 -0.59 -23.98 21.78
C TRP A 663 -1.25 -23.82 20.41
N ILE A 664 -0.96 -24.69 19.45
CA ILE A 664 -1.65 -24.71 18.15
C ILE A 664 -3.15 -24.92 18.39
N ASP A 665 -3.53 -25.96 19.14
CA ASP A 665 -4.94 -26.26 19.41
C ASP A 665 -5.63 -25.10 20.14
N LYS A 666 -4.95 -24.52 21.14
CA LYS A 666 -5.46 -23.38 21.91
C LYS A 666 -5.68 -22.14 21.06
N TYR A 667 -4.75 -21.82 20.15
CA TYR A 667 -4.71 -20.52 19.46
C TYR A 667 -5.25 -20.53 18.04
N THR A 668 -5.44 -21.70 17.41
CA THR A 668 -6.07 -21.84 16.08
C THR A 668 -7.33 -20.97 15.93
N PRO A 669 -8.26 -20.95 16.91
CA PRO A 669 -9.48 -20.18 16.75
C PRO A 669 -9.30 -18.68 16.55
N PHE A 670 -8.19 -18.09 17.03
CA PHE A 670 -7.92 -16.65 16.88
C PHE A 670 -7.44 -16.25 15.48
N PHE A 671 -7.09 -17.23 14.64
CA PHE A 671 -6.65 -17.02 13.26
C PHE A 671 -7.67 -17.52 12.25
N GLU A 672 -8.42 -18.58 12.59
CA GLU A 672 -9.32 -19.26 11.66
C GLU A 672 -10.81 -18.92 11.84
N HIS A 673 -11.20 -18.23 12.93
CA HIS A 673 -12.58 -17.74 13.09
C HIS A 673 -12.65 -16.22 12.91
N ALA A 674 -13.56 -15.76 12.06
CA ALA A 674 -13.63 -14.37 11.64
C ALA A 674 -13.88 -13.40 12.79
N ASP A 675 -14.86 -13.70 13.64
CA ASP A 675 -15.20 -12.92 14.83
C ASP A 675 -14.02 -12.77 15.79
N LYS A 676 -13.32 -13.87 16.09
CA LYS A 676 -12.15 -13.87 16.97
C LYS A 676 -10.99 -13.12 16.37
N ARG A 677 -10.71 -13.32 15.07
CA ARG A 677 -9.62 -12.63 14.37
C ARG A 677 -9.85 -11.12 14.34
N ILE A 678 -11.07 -10.67 14.04
CA ILE A 678 -11.44 -9.26 14.05
C ILE A 678 -11.32 -8.69 15.47
N ASN A 679 -11.76 -9.43 16.49
CA ASN A 679 -11.62 -9.01 17.89
C ASN A 679 -10.15 -8.82 18.28
N ILE A 680 -9.24 -9.72 17.87
CA ILE A 680 -7.80 -9.55 18.08
C ILE A 680 -7.29 -8.27 17.42
N LEU A 681 -7.63 -8.02 16.16
CA LEU A 681 -7.21 -6.81 15.46
C LEU A 681 -7.71 -5.54 16.16
N ASN A 682 -8.95 -5.54 16.67
CA ASN A 682 -9.49 -4.42 17.46
C ASN A 682 -8.67 -4.17 18.74
N LYS A 683 -8.21 -5.22 19.43
CA LYS A 683 -7.38 -5.10 20.63
C LYS A 683 -5.97 -4.57 20.36
N LEU A 684 -5.50 -4.66 19.11
CA LEU A 684 -4.25 -4.02 18.67
C LEU A 684 -4.46 -2.52 18.36
N GLY A 685 -5.72 -2.07 18.28
CA GLY A 685 -6.10 -0.69 17.98
C GLY A 685 -6.00 0.24 19.19
N LEU A 686 -5.75 1.52 18.90
CA LEU A 686 -5.64 2.59 19.90
C LEU A 686 -6.90 2.73 20.75
N GLU A 687 -8.08 2.67 20.13
CA GLU A 687 -9.36 2.90 20.83
C GLU A 687 -9.63 1.87 21.93
N TYR A 688 -9.22 0.61 21.75
CA TYR A 688 -9.37 -0.41 22.79
C TYR A 688 -8.60 -0.04 24.06
N TRP A 689 -7.34 0.37 23.90
CA TRP A 689 -6.48 0.78 25.03
C TRP A 689 -6.92 2.09 25.64
N TRP A 690 -7.35 3.05 24.81
CA TRP A 690 -7.91 4.30 25.29
C TRP A 690 -9.15 4.07 26.15
N ASN A 691 -10.07 3.21 25.72
CA ASN A 691 -11.26 2.85 26.49
C ASN A 691 -10.90 2.20 27.83
N LYS A 692 -9.84 1.37 27.87
CA LYS A 692 -9.33 0.77 29.11
C LYS A 692 -8.77 1.83 30.07
N ILE A 693 -8.09 2.84 29.56
CA ILE A 693 -7.57 3.96 30.35
C ILE A 693 -8.71 4.77 30.95
N ILE A 694 -9.63 5.26 30.11
CA ILE A 694 -10.72 6.12 30.58
C ILE A 694 -11.73 5.38 31.47
N SER A 695 -11.80 4.04 31.42
CA SER A 695 -12.62 3.26 32.36
C SER A 695 -12.17 3.36 33.83
N LYS A 696 -11.00 3.96 34.09
CA LYS A 696 -10.51 4.27 35.43
C LYS A 696 -10.91 5.66 35.92
N LEU A 697 -11.28 6.57 35.00
CA LEU A 697 -11.86 7.89 35.34
C LEU A 697 -13.29 7.69 35.85
#